data_AF-A0A327UL32-F1
#
_entry.id   AF-A0A327UL32-F1
#
_cell.length_a   1.000
_cell.length_b   1.000
_cell.length_c   1.000
_cell.angle_alpha   90.00
_cell.angle_beta   90.00
_cell.angle_gamma   90.00
#
_symmetry.space_group_name_H-M   'P 1'
#
loop_
_entity.id
_entity.type
_entity.pdbx_description
1 polymer ?
#
loop_
_entity_poly.entity_id
_entity_poly.type
_entity_poly.pdbx_seq_one_letter_code
_entity_poly.pdbx_strand_id
1 'polypeptide(L)'
;MSLAQLHYTSAADGDGTGEDGPTAARFTVVDASIPASVLTEAGPLLAYEAPHGTPERLTDAALRTLPEALSFSLLSDGSRLLARSVAVRSPRSSALRFHAHAVHLPGGARLPGGTLPLTACRSARWASGTPDRPQPDPVAALPAATGNEAREREALNDFAVSRGPWLAGVLAGLRRLHGPGGPERVVLVERQSADVARWLALAGTALPDGLAERLTFTTYTRRPREAAQQVVGVLPEDAEDLAGSGLSVHVCGGPRPEGPVGDVWAETAARVWRSRAPELFREAAALPGEPFAAGPLAVTALCAGISLGTDERAAAAGWAAERPYALDGKQTRQLIEALTAPGVDDRSGPEFDAAGLLFAALDGRSPVTTTAPLAAMLVTEAVRGGNGSLELPGRTAFSGPEGTAVAEVLGPEILSELGGAGVGLDVARTVQLLRVARLLGVDCAELLPQVVDRLAPTLLTGGGDGTPGWAPALLELMDEQFDVRTALLGALDRIAPESPAGVERLLSRVPLPFTGTQALPHLRMCAGAPEAKAGCGEDRVASFQRILRAGGVSPFAEPLVLRTAAGLVWGEEAPMPAEARLLLEAATSDAHRAAGTWSLLVAAALGAGAGDGEAPELAHDLLRGFPQETGGRVRAALQLLAFARDVRSGAAEPEWAERVRALRAEAEPVEPGVLGQACDAVAGRLLAPERPEAELYTVVHSGDTDLVAAYERAARGEAVRARLAADPGYAADCFTVWTAHPHAGPVWGAAASGLLEEVLRPVVRKLPPDRVAAVEEAVGSSGSSGRAEAFRDWNRRERRTLGRLGRRIAGRVRRG
;
A
#
# COMPACT_ATOMS: atom_id res chain seq x y z
N MET A 1 51.17 -26.04 39.59
CA MET A 1 50.08 -26.47 40.48
C MET A 1 49.51 -27.77 39.94
N SER A 2 49.20 -28.74 40.80
CA SER A 2 48.52 -29.98 40.41
C SER A 2 47.01 -29.79 40.45
N LEU A 3 46.30 -30.42 39.51
CA LEU A 3 44.86 -30.47 39.43
C LEU A 3 44.32 -31.48 40.47
N ALA A 4 43.31 -31.09 41.23
CA ALA A 4 42.70 -31.94 42.26
C ALA A 4 41.83 -33.02 41.59
N GLN A 5 42.02 -34.28 41.97
CA GLN A 5 41.43 -35.45 41.33
C GLN A 5 40.47 -36.19 42.28
N LEU A 6 39.49 -36.85 41.69
CA LEU A 6 38.58 -37.76 42.37
C LEU A 6 38.17 -38.93 41.46
N HIS A 7 37.97 -40.10 42.05
CA HIS A 7 37.58 -41.32 41.38
C HIS A 7 36.28 -41.88 41.96
N TYR A 8 35.33 -42.20 41.09
CA TYR A 8 33.99 -42.67 41.44
C TYR A 8 33.69 -43.97 40.70
N THR A 9 33.06 -44.95 41.37
CA THR A 9 32.77 -46.27 40.78
C THR A 9 31.46 -46.82 41.33
N SER A 10 30.79 -47.68 40.56
CA SER A 10 29.68 -48.50 41.05
C SER A 10 30.15 -49.38 42.22
N ALA A 11 29.31 -49.58 43.23
CA ALA A 11 29.61 -50.42 44.40
C ALA A 11 29.81 -51.90 44.00
N ALA A 12 30.49 -52.63 44.87
CA ALA A 12 30.76 -54.05 44.66
C ALA A 12 29.58 -54.90 45.19
N ASP A 13 29.32 -56.02 44.52
CA ASP A 13 28.35 -57.04 44.97
C ASP A 13 28.65 -57.42 46.44
N GLY A 14 27.74 -57.09 47.35
CA GLY A 14 27.88 -57.29 48.80
C GLY A 14 27.78 -56.01 49.66
N ASP A 15 27.86 -54.82 49.05
CA ASP A 15 27.57 -53.55 49.74
C ASP A 15 26.04 -53.32 49.69
N GLY A 16 25.30 -53.89 50.64
CA GLY A 16 23.84 -54.04 50.56
C GLY A 16 23.02 -52.75 50.57
N THR A 17 22.11 -52.63 49.60
CA THR A 17 20.70 -52.21 49.77
C THR A 17 19.89 -52.71 48.57
N GLY A 18 18.89 -53.55 48.83
CA GLY A 18 17.62 -53.75 48.10
C GLY A 18 17.63 -53.97 46.57
N GLU A 19 17.10 -55.12 46.15
CA GLU A 19 16.46 -55.27 44.83
C GLU A 19 15.46 -54.11 44.63
N ASP A 20 15.54 -53.42 43.48
CA ASP A 20 14.74 -52.25 43.03
C ASP A 20 15.18 -50.82 43.46
N GLY A 21 16.48 -50.55 43.62
CA GLY A 21 17.04 -49.19 43.73
C GLY A 21 18.21 -48.90 42.77
N PRO A 22 18.53 -47.61 42.46
CA PRO A 22 19.69 -47.27 41.63
C PRO A 22 20.98 -47.84 42.23
N THR A 23 21.86 -48.37 41.39
CA THR A 23 23.10 -49.04 41.78
C THR A 23 23.91 -48.14 42.74
N ALA A 24 24.06 -48.53 44.00
CA ALA A 24 24.85 -47.77 44.97
C ALA A 24 26.25 -47.52 44.39
N ALA A 25 26.76 -46.30 44.40
CA ALA A 25 28.06 -45.94 43.84
C ALA A 25 28.85 -45.09 44.84
N ARG A 26 30.18 -45.20 44.84
CA ARG A 26 31.05 -44.64 45.89
C ARG A 26 32.31 -43.99 45.34
N PHE A 27 32.81 -42.99 46.07
CA PHE A 27 34.14 -42.45 45.87
C PHE A 27 35.21 -43.42 46.37
N THR A 28 36.28 -43.59 45.61
CA THR A 28 37.38 -44.52 45.92
C THR A 28 38.66 -43.80 46.30
N VAL A 29 38.94 -42.70 45.63
CA VAL A 29 40.11 -41.84 45.83
C VAL A 29 39.66 -40.40 45.64
N VAL A 30 39.97 -39.50 46.58
CA VAL A 30 39.59 -38.09 46.55
C VAL A 30 40.73 -37.25 47.12
N ASP A 31 41.16 -36.21 46.41
CA ASP A 31 42.12 -35.25 46.94
C ASP A 31 41.52 -34.42 48.08
N ALA A 32 42.29 -34.24 49.15
CA ALA A 32 41.86 -33.54 50.36
C ALA A 32 41.47 -32.06 50.15
N SER A 33 41.86 -31.46 49.03
CA SER A 33 41.51 -30.09 48.66
C SER A 33 40.06 -29.94 48.14
N ILE A 34 39.34 -31.05 47.93
CA ILE A 34 37.99 -31.04 47.36
C ILE A 34 36.95 -30.97 48.51
N PRO A 35 36.10 -29.93 48.55
CA PRO A 35 35.08 -29.79 49.59
C PRO A 35 34.02 -30.91 49.55
N ALA A 36 33.47 -31.27 50.71
CA ALA A 36 32.41 -32.27 50.80
C ALA A 36 31.13 -31.88 50.04
N SER A 37 30.80 -30.59 49.95
CA SER A 37 29.68 -30.09 49.13
C SER A 37 29.84 -30.40 47.65
N VAL A 38 31.07 -30.27 47.12
CA VAL A 38 31.42 -30.63 45.75
C VAL A 38 31.24 -32.12 45.51
N LEU A 39 31.58 -32.98 46.48
CA LEU A 39 31.40 -34.43 46.35
C LEU A 39 29.93 -34.84 46.28
N THR A 40 29.06 -34.20 47.07
CA THR A 40 27.61 -34.43 47.03
C THR A 40 27.02 -34.08 45.66
N GLU A 41 27.44 -32.96 45.07
CA GLU A 41 26.99 -32.52 43.75
C GLU A 41 27.63 -33.32 42.60
N ALA A 42 28.89 -33.75 42.76
CA ALA A 42 29.62 -34.50 41.73
C ALA A 42 29.10 -35.93 41.54
N GLY A 43 28.61 -36.60 42.58
CA GLY A 43 28.18 -38.01 42.50
C GLY A 43 27.20 -38.31 41.35
N PRO A 44 26.05 -37.61 41.27
CA PRO A 44 25.10 -37.77 40.17
C PRO A 44 25.67 -37.44 38.79
N LEU A 45 26.59 -36.46 38.70
CA LEU A 45 27.21 -36.04 37.43
C LEU A 45 28.24 -37.05 36.89
N LEU A 46 28.79 -37.90 37.76
CA LEU A 46 29.79 -38.90 37.43
C LEU A 46 29.20 -40.29 37.20
N ALA A 47 27.95 -40.50 37.61
CA ALA A 47 27.23 -41.74 37.39
C ALA A 47 27.14 -42.04 35.89
N TYR A 48 27.27 -43.32 35.55
CA TYR A 48 27.16 -43.80 34.18
C TYR A 48 26.11 -44.91 34.12
N GLU A 49 25.16 -44.74 33.21
CA GLU A 49 24.14 -45.74 32.88
C GLU A 49 24.40 -46.24 31.47
N ALA A 50 24.34 -47.55 31.25
CA ALA A 50 24.54 -48.12 29.93
C ALA A 50 23.33 -47.85 29.00
N PRO A 51 23.53 -47.84 27.67
CA PRO A 51 22.46 -47.60 26.70
C PRO A 51 21.27 -48.54 26.90
N HIS A 52 20.06 -48.07 26.57
CA HIS A 52 18.88 -48.90 26.64
C HIS A 52 19.04 -50.19 25.81
N GLY A 53 18.65 -51.33 26.39
CA GLY A 53 18.80 -52.64 25.73
C GLY A 53 20.20 -53.26 25.81
N THR A 54 21.15 -52.67 26.56
CA THR A 54 22.47 -53.30 26.77
C THR A 54 22.34 -54.65 27.49
N PRO A 55 22.85 -55.76 26.92
CA PRO A 55 22.81 -57.08 27.56
C PRO A 55 23.59 -57.12 28.89
N GLU A 56 23.11 -57.91 29.85
CA GLU A 56 23.78 -58.11 31.15
C GLU A 56 25.18 -58.73 31.05
N ARG A 57 25.46 -59.47 29.95
CA ARG A 57 26.77 -60.08 29.67
C ARG A 57 27.29 -59.63 28.32
N LEU A 58 28.42 -58.92 28.33
CA LEU A 58 29.08 -58.39 27.14
C LEU A 58 30.43 -59.08 26.88
N THR A 59 30.73 -59.32 25.60
CA THR A 59 32.08 -59.68 25.15
C THR A 59 33.04 -58.50 25.30
N ASP A 60 34.35 -58.75 25.27
CA ASP A 60 35.36 -57.67 25.35
C ASP A 60 35.25 -56.68 24.20
N ALA A 61 34.87 -57.17 23.02
CA ALA A 61 34.61 -56.32 21.86
C ALA A 61 33.38 -55.43 22.11
N ALA A 62 32.29 -55.98 22.63
CA ALA A 62 31.06 -55.23 22.90
C ALA A 62 31.19 -54.25 24.07
N LEU A 63 32.02 -54.56 25.08
CA LEU A 63 32.34 -53.62 26.16
C LEU A 63 33.09 -52.39 25.64
N ARG A 64 34.03 -52.58 24.70
CA ARG A 64 34.78 -51.48 24.07
C ARG A 64 33.95 -50.62 23.13
N THR A 65 32.78 -51.10 22.70
CA THR A 65 31.85 -50.33 21.84
C THR A 65 30.84 -49.51 22.64
N LEU A 66 30.76 -49.68 23.97
CA LEU A 66 29.91 -48.85 24.81
C LEU A 66 30.39 -47.39 24.80
N PRO A 67 29.47 -46.41 24.91
CA PRO A 67 29.84 -45.01 24.84
C PRO A 67 30.72 -44.60 26.02
N GLU A 68 31.70 -43.76 25.73
CA GLU A 68 32.43 -43.02 26.75
C GLU A 68 31.71 -41.69 27.03
N ALA A 69 31.50 -41.37 28.31
CA ALA A 69 30.93 -40.12 28.75
C ALA A 69 32.04 -39.17 29.22
N LEU A 70 32.37 -38.21 28.36
CA LEU A 70 33.21 -37.07 28.66
C LEU A 70 32.32 -35.92 29.09
N SER A 71 32.54 -35.37 30.29
CA SER A 71 31.69 -34.31 30.82
C SER A 71 32.48 -33.13 31.37
N PHE A 72 31.89 -31.94 31.23
CA PHE A 72 32.35 -30.70 31.82
C PHE A 72 31.14 -29.97 32.40
N SER A 73 31.13 -29.79 33.72
CA SER A 73 29.97 -29.30 34.47
C SER A 73 30.33 -28.08 35.31
N LEU A 74 29.39 -27.15 35.43
CA LEU A 74 29.45 -26.03 36.38
C LEU A 74 28.73 -26.45 37.66
N LEU A 75 29.37 -26.25 38.80
CA LEU A 75 28.83 -26.57 40.12
C LEU A 75 28.20 -25.34 40.78
N SER A 76 27.36 -25.57 41.79
CA SER A 76 26.64 -24.54 42.54
C SER A 76 27.54 -23.50 43.23
N ASP A 77 28.77 -23.87 43.58
CA ASP A 77 29.78 -22.98 44.16
C ASP A 77 30.59 -22.19 43.11
N GLY A 78 30.23 -22.31 41.82
CA GLY A 78 30.93 -21.68 40.70
C GLY A 78 32.22 -22.39 40.27
N SER A 79 32.59 -23.48 40.94
CA SER A 79 33.68 -24.36 40.52
C SER A 79 33.24 -25.28 39.37
N ARG A 80 34.20 -25.98 38.74
CA ARG A 80 33.94 -26.79 37.55
C ARG A 80 34.50 -28.19 37.72
N LEU A 81 33.81 -29.15 37.13
CA LEU A 81 34.19 -30.57 37.16
C LEU A 81 34.39 -31.08 35.74
N LEU A 82 35.58 -31.57 35.44
CA LEU A 82 35.94 -32.22 34.18
C LEU A 82 36.06 -33.72 34.43
N ALA A 83 35.30 -34.56 33.74
CA ALA A 83 35.28 -36.00 34.01
C ALA A 83 35.27 -36.86 32.76
N ARG A 84 35.72 -38.09 32.95
CA ARG A 84 35.60 -39.21 32.00
C ARG A 84 35.02 -40.40 32.73
N SER A 85 33.85 -40.85 32.31
CA SER A 85 33.19 -42.06 32.79
C SER A 85 33.17 -43.12 31.69
N VAL A 86 33.60 -44.33 32.04
CA VAL A 86 33.67 -45.49 31.15
C VAL A 86 33.03 -46.71 31.78
N ALA A 87 32.39 -47.53 30.94
CA ALA A 87 31.96 -48.85 31.34
C ALA A 87 33.17 -49.78 31.54
N VAL A 88 33.19 -50.49 32.66
CA VAL A 88 34.24 -51.46 33.02
C VAL A 88 33.61 -52.77 33.42
N ARG A 89 34.35 -53.87 33.30
CA ARG A 89 33.88 -55.17 33.78
C ARG A 89 34.24 -55.38 35.24
N SER A 90 33.30 -55.88 36.03
CA SER A 90 33.59 -56.43 37.36
C SER A 90 34.56 -57.62 37.23
N PRO A 91 35.74 -57.59 37.88
CA PRO A 91 36.67 -58.72 37.84
C PRO A 91 36.13 -59.98 38.55
N ARG A 92 35.04 -59.86 39.34
CA ARG A 92 34.46 -60.97 40.13
C ARG A 92 33.20 -61.59 39.51
N SER A 93 32.31 -60.78 38.97
CA SER A 93 30.97 -61.21 38.54
C SER A 93 30.74 -61.11 37.03
N SER A 94 31.71 -60.60 36.26
CA SER A 94 31.56 -60.25 34.85
C SER A 94 30.40 -59.27 34.54
N ALA A 95 29.71 -58.76 35.56
CA ALA A 95 28.67 -57.76 35.47
C ALA A 95 29.25 -56.41 35.02
N LEU A 96 28.40 -55.63 34.35
CA LEU A 96 28.73 -54.29 33.91
C LEU A 96 28.84 -53.34 35.12
N ARG A 97 29.95 -52.62 35.19
CA ARG A 97 30.24 -51.57 36.17
C ARG A 97 30.67 -50.32 35.43
N PHE A 98 30.91 -49.24 36.16
CA PHE A 98 31.52 -48.05 35.58
C PHE A 98 32.63 -47.51 36.47
N HIS A 99 33.57 -46.82 35.84
CA HIS A 99 34.61 -46.04 36.51
C HIS A 99 34.59 -44.62 35.96
N ALA A 100 34.59 -43.63 36.85
CA ALA A 100 34.73 -42.23 36.52
C ALA A 100 35.99 -41.65 37.16
N HIS A 101 36.80 -40.99 36.34
CA HIS A 101 37.93 -40.18 36.78
C HIS A 101 37.59 -38.72 36.51
N ALA A 102 37.68 -37.86 37.53
CA ALA A 102 37.36 -36.46 37.41
C ALA A 102 38.41 -35.55 38.04
N VAL A 103 38.49 -34.35 37.50
CA VAL A 103 39.35 -33.26 37.92
C VAL A 103 38.47 -32.07 38.33
N HIS A 104 38.70 -31.56 39.53
CA HIS A 104 38.07 -30.37 40.08
C HIS A 104 38.89 -29.11 39.77
N LEU A 105 38.19 -28.07 39.29
CA LEU A 105 38.74 -26.75 39.02
C LEU A 105 38.04 -25.73 39.92
N PRO A 106 38.76 -25.02 40.82
CA PRO A 106 38.18 -23.98 41.65
C PRO A 106 37.48 -22.89 40.83
N GLY A 107 36.51 -22.18 41.44
CA GLY A 107 35.80 -21.10 40.78
C GLY A 107 36.74 -20.04 40.20
N GLY A 108 36.54 -19.69 38.93
CA GLY A 108 37.40 -18.75 38.19
C GLY A 108 38.73 -19.31 37.68
N ALA A 109 39.12 -20.53 38.04
CA ALA A 109 40.32 -21.18 37.52
C ALA A 109 40.12 -21.67 36.08
N ARG A 110 41.15 -21.46 35.24
CA ARG A 110 41.23 -22.02 33.88
C ARG A 110 42.12 -23.26 33.88
N LEU A 111 41.93 -24.12 32.88
CA LEU A 111 42.84 -25.23 32.66
C LEU A 111 44.26 -24.71 32.33
N PRO A 112 45.32 -25.40 32.79
CA PRO A 112 46.69 -25.03 32.47
C PRO A 112 46.93 -24.87 30.97
N GLY A 113 47.68 -23.84 30.58
CA GLY A 113 48.02 -23.54 29.18
C GLY A 113 46.87 -23.01 28.32
N GLY A 114 45.73 -22.64 28.91
CA GLY A 114 44.57 -22.15 28.15
C GLY A 114 43.85 -23.26 27.36
N THR A 115 44.07 -24.52 27.73
CA THR A 115 43.49 -25.68 27.05
C THR A 115 41.97 -25.69 27.19
N LEU A 116 41.24 -25.90 26.10
CA LEU A 116 39.77 -26.03 26.15
C LEU A 116 39.36 -27.30 26.91
N PRO A 117 38.25 -27.29 27.68
CA PRO A 117 37.78 -28.45 28.44
C PRO A 117 37.62 -29.71 27.59
N LEU A 118 37.07 -29.59 26.38
CA LEU A 118 36.92 -30.72 25.47
C LEU A 118 38.26 -31.32 25.01
N THR A 119 39.26 -30.49 24.79
CA THR A 119 40.60 -30.96 24.43
C THR A 119 41.23 -31.73 25.58
N ALA A 120 41.04 -31.25 26.82
CA ALA A 120 41.51 -31.94 28.02
C ALA A 120 40.75 -33.27 28.28
N CYS A 121 39.45 -33.33 27.99
CA CYS A 121 38.66 -34.57 28.03
C CYS A 121 39.23 -35.70 27.14
N ARG A 122 39.97 -35.37 26.08
CA ARG A 122 40.59 -36.36 25.18
C ARG A 122 42.03 -36.74 25.55
N SER A 123 42.52 -36.28 26.70
CA SER A 123 43.89 -36.57 27.14
C SER A 123 44.10 -38.06 27.41
N ALA A 124 45.25 -38.61 27.03
CA ALA A 124 45.63 -39.98 27.35
C ALA A 124 45.88 -40.22 28.86
N ARG A 125 45.82 -39.16 29.68
CA ARG A 125 46.04 -39.22 31.13
C ARG A 125 44.83 -39.65 31.95
N TRP A 126 43.67 -39.86 31.33
CA TRP A 126 42.50 -40.33 32.07
C TRP A 126 42.63 -41.80 32.49
N ALA A 127 42.48 -42.08 33.78
CA ALA A 127 42.36 -43.44 34.29
C ALA A 127 41.10 -44.12 33.73
N SER A 128 41.21 -45.43 33.44
CA SER A 128 40.09 -46.27 32.99
C SER A 128 39.64 -47.27 34.07
N GLY A 129 40.18 -47.15 35.28
CA GLY A 129 39.90 -48.04 36.40
C GLY A 129 40.39 -47.45 37.71
N THR A 130 39.93 -48.02 38.82
CA THR A 130 40.29 -47.58 40.17
C THR A 130 41.81 -47.67 40.38
N PRO A 131 42.46 -46.62 40.89
CA PRO A 131 43.89 -46.66 41.19
C PRO A 131 44.23 -47.75 42.23
N ASP A 132 45.34 -48.47 42.02
CA ASP A 132 45.83 -49.48 42.98
C ASP A 132 46.42 -48.85 44.26
N ARG A 133 46.69 -47.54 44.25
CA ARG A 133 47.28 -46.79 45.36
C ARG A 133 46.27 -45.81 45.98
N PRO A 134 46.32 -45.58 47.30
CA PRO A 134 45.41 -44.65 47.99
C PRO A 134 45.55 -43.19 47.55
N GLN A 135 46.72 -42.81 47.02
CA GLN A 135 46.99 -41.48 46.51
C GLN A 135 47.37 -41.59 45.02
N PRO A 136 46.65 -40.90 44.12
CA PRO A 136 46.92 -40.95 42.69
C PRO A 136 48.13 -40.09 42.34
N ASP A 137 48.76 -40.36 41.20
CA ASP A 137 49.87 -39.54 40.72
C ASP A 137 49.39 -38.10 40.41
N PRO A 138 50.14 -37.05 40.80
CA PRO A 138 49.70 -35.67 40.57
C PRO A 138 49.52 -35.34 39.08
N VAL A 139 48.32 -34.92 38.68
CA VAL A 139 48.06 -34.43 37.33
C VAL A 139 48.40 -32.94 37.25
N ALA A 140 49.61 -32.61 36.83
CA ALA A 140 50.04 -31.22 36.64
C ALA A 140 49.38 -30.53 35.43
N ALA A 141 49.00 -31.31 34.42
CA ALA A 141 48.30 -30.86 33.23
C ALA A 141 47.62 -32.05 32.54
N LEU A 142 46.57 -31.75 31.77
CA LEU A 142 45.91 -32.64 30.82
C LEU A 142 46.26 -32.17 29.40
N PRO A 143 47.46 -32.47 28.89
CA PRO A 143 47.87 -32.01 27.57
C PRO A 143 47.01 -32.67 26.49
N ALA A 144 46.83 -31.95 25.38
CA ALA A 144 46.35 -32.52 24.13
C ALA A 144 47.29 -33.65 23.67
N ALA A 145 46.77 -34.58 22.85
CA ALA A 145 47.62 -35.58 22.21
C ALA A 145 48.64 -34.87 21.31
N THR A 146 49.91 -34.87 21.69
CA THR A 146 50.96 -34.14 20.96
C THR A 146 51.34 -34.87 19.67
N GLY A 147 51.57 -34.12 18.59
CA GLY A 147 52.12 -34.63 17.32
C GLY A 147 51.13 -34.95 16.20
N ASN A 148 49.81 -34.77 16.40
CA ASN A 148 48.77 -35.12 15.41
C ASN A 148 47.82 -33.97 15.03
N GLU A 149 48.10 -32.72 15.39
CA GLU A 149 47.17 -31.59 15.22
C GLU A 149 46.66 -31.40 13.78
N ALA A 150 47.54 -31.58 12.78
CA ALA A 150 47.16 -31.48 11.37
C ALA A 150 46.16 -32.58 10.98
N ARG A 151 46.41 -33.82 11.43
CA ARG A 151 45.54 -34.98 11.18
C ARG A 151 44.21 -34.87 11.94
N GLU A 152 44.23 -34.32 13.15
CA GLU A 152 43.01 -34.05 13.92
C GLU A 152 42.16 -32.96 13.26
N ARG A 153 42.79 -31.91 12.73
CA ARG A 153 42.10 -30.88 11.96
C ARG A 153 41.50 -31.43 10.66
N GLU A 154 42.25 -32.27 9.94
CA GLU A 154 41.74 -32.96 8.75
C GLU A 154 40.55 -33.87 9.07
N ALA A 155 40.64 -34.67 10.14
CA ALA A 155 39.54 -35.52 10.60
C ALA A 155 38.30 -34.71 11.03
N LEU A 156 38.51 -33.51 11.60
CA LEU A 156 37.42 -32.61 11.97
C LEU A 156 36.75 -31.97 10.74
N ASN A 157 37.54 -31.59 9.74
CA ASN A 157 37.06 -31.11 8.45
C ASN A 157 36.26 -32.19 7.71
N ASP A 158 36.74 -33.44 7.69
CA ASP A 158 36.02 -34.57 7.10
C ASP A 158 34.71 -34.86 7.83
N PHE A 159 34.72 -34.78 9.16
CA PHE A 159 33.52 -34.90 9.96
C PHE A 159 32.50 -33.80 9.61
N ALA A 160 32.94 -32.53 9.54
CA ALA A 160 32.07 -31.42 9.16
C ALA A 160 31.47 -31.59 7.77
N VAL A 161 32.25 -32.02 6.78
CA VAL A 161 31.74 -32.31 5.42
C VAL A 161 30.70 -33.43 5.48
N SER A 162 30.98 -34.52 6.21
CA SER A 162 30.05 -35.65 6.35
C SER A 162 28.74 -35.28 7.04
N ARG A 163 28.78 -34.30 7.96
CA ARG A 163 27.62 -33.79 8.70
C ARG A 163 27.08 -32.47 8.15
N GLY A 164 27.47 -32.11 6.93
CA GLY A 164 27.13 -30.84 6.28
C GLY A 164 25.67 -30.41 6.40
N PRO A 165 24.68 -31.31 6.18
CA PRO A 165 23.26 -30.94 6.28
C PRO A 165 22.80 -30.48 7.67
N TRP A 166 23.44 -30.93 8.76
CA TRP A 166 23.04 -30.61 10.14
C TRP A 166 23.85 -29.47 10.76
N LEU A 167 24.99 -29.10 10.16
CA LEU A 167 25.93 -28.10 10.71
C LEU A 167 25.25 -26.80 11.13
N ALA A 168 24.48 -26.19 10.22
CA ALA A 168 23.85 -24.89 10.47
C ALA A 168 22.83 -24.98 11.61
N GLY A 169 22.04 -26.05 11.67
CA GLY A 169 21.04 -26.25 12.72
C GLY A 169 21.68 -26.38 14.10
N VAL A 170 22.73 -27.20 14.19
CA VAL A 170 23.48 -27.41 15.44
C VAL A 170 24.16 -26.11 15.89
N LEU A 171 24.86 -25.41 14.99
CA LEU A 171 25.54 -24.15 15.31
C LEU A 171 24.54 -23.06 15.73
N ALA A 172 23.37 -22.98 15.10
CA ALA A 172 22.31 -22.06 15.51
C ALA A 172 21.78 -22.40 16.91
N GLY A 173 21.59 -23.69 17.22
CA GLY A 173 21.21 -24.16 18.56
C GLY A 173 22.22 -23.74 19.62
N LEU A 174 23.51 -23.94 19.34
CA LEU A 174 24.61 -23.56 20.24
C LEU A 174 24.73 -22.03 20.41
N ARG A 175 24.48 -21.26 19.36
CA ARG A 175 24.40 -19.80 19.46
C ARG A 175 23.24 -19.37 20.36
N ARG A 176 22.05 -19.94 20.17
CA ARG A 176 20.85 -19.62 20.96
C ARG A 176 21.04 -19.86 22.46
N LEU A 177 21.86 -20.83 22.88
CA LEU A 177 22.21 -21.02 24.31
C LEU A 177 22.75 -19.75 25.00
N HIS A 178 23.28 -18.80 24.21
CA HIS A 178 23.89 -17.57 24.71
C HIS A 178 23.00 -16.32 24.51
N GLY A 179 21.81 -16.47 23.93
CA GLY A 179 20.87 -15.39 23.68
C GLY A 179 19.70 -15.34 24.68
N PRO A 180 19.03 -14.19 24.84
CA PRO A 180 17.84 -14.07 25.67
C PRO A 180 16.71 -14.96 25.11
N GLY A 181 16.09 -15.79 25.96
CA GLY A 181 15.05 -16.73 25.55
C GLY A 181 15.55 -17.96 24.76
N GLY A 182 16.86 -18.24 24.82
CA GLY A 182 17.46 -19.45 24.27
C GLY A 182 16.93 -20.74 24.91
N PRO A 183 17.13 -21.90 24.25
CA PRO A 183 16.78 -23.19 24.85
C PRO A 183 17.63 -23.40 26.12
N GLU A 184 17.09 -24.11 27.10
CA GLU A 184 17.85 -24.45 28.30
C GLU A 184 19.03 -25.38 27.95
N ARG A 185 18.82 -26.28 26.97
CA ARG A 185 19.82 -27.26 26.52
C ARG A 185 19.69 -27.58 25.03
N VAL A 186 20.82 -27.98 24.45
CA VAL A 186 20.95 -28.53 23.10
C VAL A 186 21.29 -30.02 23.21
N VAL A 187 20.44 -30.87 22.65
CA VAL A 187 20.64 -32.32 22.65
C VAL A 187 21.16 -32.77 21.29
N LEU A 188 22.30 -33.45 21.28
CA LEU A 188 22.92 -34.01 20.08
C LEU A 188 22.74 -35.53 20.07
N VAL A 189 21.96 -36.03 19.12
CA VAL A 189 21.73 -37.47 18.95
C VAL A 189 22.65 -37.98 17.84
N GLU A 190 23.61 -38.81 18.22
CA GLU A 190 24.62 -39.41 17.32
C GLU A 190 24.80 -40.89 17.64
N ARG A 191 25.23 -41.67 16.63
CA ARG A 191 25.44 -43.12 16.81
C ARG A 191 26.62 -43.46 17.71
N GLN A 192 27.53 -42.51 17.92
CA GLN A 192 28.73 -42.68 18.73
C GLN A 192 28.97 -41.44 19.58
N SER A 193 29.30 -41.60 20.87
CA SER A 193 29.63 -40.46 21.74
C SER A 193 30.89 -39.70 21.27
N ALA A 194 31.77 -40.37 20.52
CA ALA A 194 32.91 -39.74 19.86
C ALA A 194 32.48 -38.69 18.81
N ASP A 195 31.37 -38.89 18.11
CA ASP A 195 30.82 -37.91 17.16
C ASP A 195 30.26 -36.68 17.87
N VAL A 196 29.62 -36.85 19.03
CA VAL A 196 29.23 -35.72 19.91
C VAL A 196 30.46 -34.92 20.34
N ALA A 197 31.56 -35.61 20.69
CA ALA A 197 32.80 -34.92 20.98
C ALA A 197 33.34 -34.16 19.75
N ARG A 198 33.17 -34.66 18.52
CA ARG A 198 33.58 -33.95 17.29
C ARG A 198 32.71 -32.72 17.05
N TRP A 199 31.40 -32.79 17.29
CA TRP A 199 30.51 -31.62 17.28
C TRP A 199 30.95 -30.53 18.25
N LEU A 200 31.29 -30.90 19.48
CA LEU A 200 31.82 -29.96 20.47
C LEU A 200 33.17 -29.36 20.03
N ALA A 201 33.98 -30.11 19.28
CA ALA A 201 35.27 -29.62 18.78
C ALA A 201 35.09 -28.62 17.62
N LEU A 202 34.11 -28.86 16.74
CA LEU A 202 33.67 -27.89 15.74
C LEU A 202 33.20 -26.60 16.41
N ALA A 203 32.34 -26.73 17.43
CA ALA A 203 31.84 -25.61 18.20
C ALA A 203 32.98 -24.85 18.88
N GLY A 204 33.92 -25.54 19.52
CA GLY A 204 35.07 -24.92 20.19
C GLY A 204 35.97 -24.11 19.26
N THR A 205 35.95 -24.37 17.95
CA THR A 205 36.71 -23.62 16.94
C THR A 205 35.88 -22.48 16.31
N ALA A 206 34.56 -22.64 16.20
CA ALA A 206 33.67 -21.66 15.56
C ALA A 206 33.11 -20.61 16.52
N LEU A 207 32.92 -20.97 17.80
CA LEU A 207 32.36 -20.06 18.80
C LEU A 207 33.35 -18.93 19.14
N PRO A 208 32.85 -17.70 19.40
CA PRO A 208 33.70 -16.61 19.89
C PRO A 208 34.48 -16.96 21.15
N ASP A 209 35.65 -16.33 21.30
CA ASP A 209 36.55 -16.55 22.43
C ASP A 209 35.86 -16.35 23.79
N GLY A 210 36.16 -17.24 24.74
CA GLY A 210 35.56 -17.24 26.07
C GLY A 210 34.14 -17.84 26.17
N LEU A 211 33.42 -18.06 25.07
CA LEU A 211 32.16 -18.83 25.07
C LEU A 211 32.44 -20.34 25.02
N ALA A 212 33.36 -20.77 24.16
CA ALA A 212 33.79 -22.17 24.10
C ALA A 212 34.34 -22.69 25.46
N GLU A 213 34.99 -21.84 26.24
CA GLU A 213 35.55 -22.17 27.57
C GLU A 213 34.49 -22.28 28.68
N ARG A 214 33.30 -21.73 28.46
CA ARG A 214 32.18 -21.72 29.40
C ARG A 214 31.12 -22.78 29.09
N LEU A 215 31.16 -23.34 27.88
CA LEU A 215 30.20 -24.33 27.41
C LEU A 215 30.29 -25.60 28.25
N THR A 216 29.23 -25.93 28.99
CA THR A 216 29.12 -27.19 29.72
C THR A 216 28.56 -28.27 28.82
N PHE A 217 29.11 -29.49 28.90
CA PHE A 217 28.70 -30.57 28.03
C PHE A 217 28.82 -31.95 28.67
N THR A 218 28.07 -32.92 28.15
CA THR A 218 28.34 -34.35 28.29
C THR A 218 28.25 -35.03 26.93
N THR A 219 29.21 -35.90 26.56
CA THR A 219 29.18 -36.61 25.27
C THR A 219 28.22 -37.80 25.27
N TYR A 220 27.77 -38.24 26.44
CA TYR A 220 26.79 -39.32 26.58
C TYR A 220 26.06 -39.23 27.93
N THR A 221 24.74 -39.41 27.90
CA THR A 221 23.91 -39.76 29.05
C THR A 221 22.68 -40.50 28.57
N ARG A 222 22.20 -41.47 29.37
CA ARG A 222 20.90 -42.10 29.18
C ARG A 222 19.73 -41.20 29.58
N ARG A 223 20.00 -40.18 30.42
CA ARG A 223 18.97 -39.32 31.03
C ARG A 223 19.14 -37.85 30.64
N PRO A 224 18.88 -37.47 29.38
CA PRO A 224 19.14 -36.12 28.90
C PRO A 224 18.30 -35.02 29.56
N ARG A 225 17.11 -35.35 30.09
CA ARG A 225 16.26 -34.37 30.81
C ARG A 225 16.82 -34.02 32.20
N GLU A 226 17.57 -34.92 32.81
CA GLU A 226 18.16 -34.76 34.15
C GLU A 226 19.58 -34.17 34.09
N ALA A 227 20.16 -34.03 32.89
CA ALA A 227 21.53 -33.56 32.70
C ALA A 227 21.69 -32.10 33.14
N ALA A 228 22.72 -31.79 33.94
CA ALA A 228 23.01 -30.42 34.36
C ALA A 228 23.71 -29.57 33.28
N GLN A 229 24.16 -30.21 32.19
CA GLN A 229 24.96 -29.55 31.15
C GLN A 229 24.11 -28.92 30.04
N GLN A 230 24.66 -27.91 29.38
CA GLN A 230 24.01 -27.19 28.29
C GLN A 230 23.98 -27.99 26.99
N VAL A 231 25.04 -28.76 26.68
CA VAL A 231 25.10 -29.63 25.51
C VAL A 231 25.11 -31.09 25.93
N VAL A 232 24.15 -31.87 25.47
CA VAL A 232 23.90 -33.23 25.96
C VAL A 232 23.94 -34.21 24.79
N GLY A 233 24.92 -35.12 24.82
CA GLY A 233 25.02 -36.23 23.88
C GLY A 233 24.15 -37.40 24.28
N VAL A 234 23.43 -37.98 23.32
CA VAL A 234 22.50 -39.10 23.52
C VAL A 234 22.63 -40.07 22.34
N LEU A 235 22.46 -41.36 22.59
CA LEU A 235 22.37 -42.36 21.52
C LEU A 235 20.94 -42.43 20.96
N PRO A 236 20.72 -42.85 19.71
CA PRO A 236 19.39 -42.88 19.09
C PRO A 236 18.33 -43.63 19.91
N GLU A 237 18.69 -44.75 20.52
CA GLU A 237 17.83 -45.58 21.39
C GLU A 237 17.34 -44.86 22.66
N ASP A 238 18.09 -43.85 23.12
CA ASP A 238 17.78 -43.08 24.33
C ASP A 238 17.09 -41.74 23.98
N ALA A 239 16.75 -41.49 22.70
CA ALA A 239 16.22 -40.22 22.20
C ALA A 239 14.73 -40.22 21.85
N GLU A 240 14.06 -41.38 21.82
CA GLU A 240 12.69 -41.56 21.27
C GLU A 240 11.62 -40.66 21.96
N ASP A 241 11.81 -40.32 23.24
CA ASP A 241 10.85 -39.53 24.03
C ASP A 241 11.15 -38.02 24.07
N LEU A 242 12.19 -37.52 23.39
CA LEU A 242 12.65 -36.13 23.57
C LEU A 242 11.84 -35.09 22.78
N ALA A 243 11.00 -35.53 21.84
CA ALA A 243 10.13 -34.66 21.06
C ALA A 243 9.12 -33.92 21.95
N GLY A 244 9.00 -32.60 21.78
CA GLY A 244 8.01 -31.76 22.49
C GLY A 244 8.40 -31.30 23.90
N SER A 245 9.63 -31.58 24.36
CA SER A 245 10.10 -31.31 25.73
C SER A 245 10.65 -29.89 25.98
N GLY A 246 10.53 -28.96 25.01
CA GLY A 246 11.14 -27.63 25.08
C GLY A 246 12.66 -27.61 24.88
N LEU A 247 13.28 -28.77 24.63
CA LEU A 247 14.71 -28.94 24.33
C LEU A 247 14.99 -28.76 22.83
N SER A 248 16.16 -28.22 22.47
CA SER A 248 16.61 -28.13 21.07
C SER A 248 17.31 -29.43 20.67
N VAL A 249 16.59 -30.37 20.07
CA VAL A 249 17.10 -31.71 19.71
C VAL A 249 17.59 -31.74 18.26
N HIS A 250 18.82 -32.22 18.05
CA HIS A 250 19.43 -32.40 16.72
C HIS A 250 19.80 -33.86 16.48
N VAL A 251 19.04 -34.53 15.62
CA VAL A 251 19.28 -35.93 15.23
C VAL A 251 20.25 -36.01 14.05
N CYS A 252 21.54 -36.12 14.35
CA CYS A 252 22.65 -35.90 13.40
C CYS A 252 23.04 -37.15 12.57
N GLY A 253 22.18 -38.18 12.57
CA GLY A 253 22.30 -39.37 11.71
C GLY A 253 20.96 -39.87 11.16
N GLY A 254 19.93 -39.03 11.25
CA GLY A 254 18.56 -39.29 10.80
C GLY A 254 18.25 -38.66 9.44
N PRO A 255 16.98 -38.32 9.15
CA PRO A 255 16.61 -37.57 7.95
C PRO A 255 17.34 -36.23 7.87
N ARG A 256 17.65 -35.80 6.65
CA ARG A 256 18.22 -34.48 6.39
C ARG A 256 17.19 -33.40 6.77
N PRO A 257 17.59 -32.35 7.50
CA PRO A 257 16.68 -31.23 7.78
C PRO A 257 16.25 -30.53 6.49
N GLU A 258 14.99 -30.11 6.44
CA GLU A 258 14.40 -29.41 5.31
C GLU A 258 14.57 -27.88 5.44
N GLY A 259 14.98 -27.23 4.35
CA GLY A 259 15.07 -25.77 4.27
C GLY A 259 16.26 -25.12 5.00
N PRO A 260 16.41 -23.79 4.85
CA PRO A 260 17.37 -23.00 5.60
C PRO A 260 16.99 -22.91 7.09
N VAL A 261 17.98 -22.64 7.95
CA VAL A 261 17.83 -22.58 9.41
C VAL A 261 17.35 -21.19 9.85
N GLY A 262 17.51 -20.16 9.00
CA GLY A 262 17.12 -18.79 9.31
C GLY A 262 18.08 -18.09 10.28
N ASP A 263 19.30 -18.62 10.42
CA ASP A 263 20.37 -18.04 11.23
C ASP A 263 21.60 -17.82 10.34
N VAL A 264 21.75 -16.57 9.88
CA VAL A 264 22.75 -16.16 8.89
C VAL A 264 24.18 -16.48 9.34
N TRP A 265 24.49 -16.30 10.64
CA TRP A 265 25.81 -16.63 11.16
C TRP A 265 26.06 -18.14 11.12
N ALA A 266 25.08 -18.94 11.55
CA ALA A 266 25.23 -20.39 11.59
C ALA A 266 25.30 -21.03 10.19
N GLU A 267 24.55 -20.49 9.23
CA GLU A 267 24.62 -20.92 7.83
C GLU A 267 25.95 -20.56 7.17
N THR A 268 26.49 -19.37 7.46
CA THR A 268 27.83 -18.98 7.04
C THR A 268 28.89 -19.89 7.65
N ALA A 269 28.85 -20.12 8.97
CA ALA A 269 29.78 -20.98 9.69
C ALA A 269 29.74 -22.43 9.16
N ALA A 270 28.55 -22.95 8.82
CA ALA A 270 28.40 -24.25 8.19
C ALA A 270 29.03 -24.31 6.79
N ARG A 271 28.99 -23.23 6.00
CA ARG A 271 29.68 -23.15 4.70
C ARG A 271 31.20 -23.08 4.84
N VAL A 272 31.70 -22.33 5.82
CA VAL A 272 33.14 -22.27 6.16
C VAL A 272 33.68 -23.67 6.49
N TRP A 273 32.97 -24.40 7.36
CA TRP A 273 33.32 -25.77 7.71
C TRP A 273 33.27 -26.74 6.54
N ARG A 274 32.23 -26.69 5.70
CA ARG A 274 32.12 -27.53 4.49
C ARG A 274 33.24 -27.25 3.48
N SER A 275 33.73 -26.02 3.46
CA SER A 275 34.83 -25.59 2.59
C SER A 275 36.21 -25.88 3.19
N ARG A 276 36.27 -26.55 4.36
CA ARG A 276 37.50 -26.94 5.06
C ARG A 276 38.41 -25.76 5.43
N ALA A 277 37.83 -24.60 5.71
CA ALA A 277 38.54 -23.35 5.98
C ALA A 277 38.33 -22.80 7.41
N PRO A 278 38.56 -23.58 8.49
CA PRO A 278 38.28 -23.15 9.87
C PRO A 278 39.16 -21.98 10.35
N GLU A 279 40.26 -21.67 9.66
CA GLU A 279 41.08 -20.48 9.92
C GLU A 279 40.30 -19.17 9.77
N LEU A 280 39.25 -19.15 8.94
CA LEU A 280 38.42 -17.97 8.69
C LEU A 280 37.64 -17.51 9.92
N PHE A 281 37.40 -18.40 10.91
CA PHE A 281 36.78 -17.99 12.18
C PHE A 281 37.68 -17.05 12.97
N ARG A 282 39.00 -17.29 12.96
CA ARG A 282 39.97 -16.42 13.64
C ARG A 282 40.12 -15.10 12.90
N GLU A 283 40.13 -15.14 11.56
CA GLU A 283 40.16 -13.93 10.73
C GLU A 283 38.91 -13.08 10.96
N ALA A 284 37.73 -13.70 11.02
CA ALA A 284 36.48 -13.00 11.32
C ALA A 284 36.47 -12.39 12.73
N ALA A 285 37.04 -13.07 13.72
CA ALA A 285 37.15 -12.58 15.09
C ALA A 285 38.12 -11.38 15.24
N ALA A 286 39.04 -11.19 14.29
CA ALA A 286 39.93 -10.02 14.25
C ALA A 286 39.23 -8.76 13.70
N LEU A 287 38.08 -8.92 13.01
CA LEU A 287 37.28 -7.82 12.49
C LEU A 287 36.36 -7.26 13.59
N PRO A 288 36.01 -5.96 13.53
CA PRO A 288 35.13 -5.35 14.52
C PRO A 288 33.70 -5.88 14.42
N GLY A 289 33.15 -6.36 15.53
CA GLY A 289 31.76 -6.81 15.62
C GLY A 289 31.40 -7.40 16.97
N GLU A 290 30.09 -7.48 17.24
CA GLU A 290 29.57 -8.21 18.39
C GLU A 290 29.79 -9.72 18.22
N PRO A 291 29.84 -10.50 19.32
CA PRO A 291 29.88 -11.96 19.24
C PRO A 291 28.74 -12.49 18.36
N PHE A 292 29.07 -13.39 17.44
CA PHE A 292 28.16 -13.95 16.44
C PHE A 292 27.58 -12.98 15.41
N ALA A 293 28.18 -11.81 15.21
CA ALA A 293 27.84 -10.98 14.06
C ALA A 293 28.06 -11.78 12.75
N ALA A 294 27.01 -11.89 11.93
CA ALA A 294 27.09 -12.64 10.68
C ALA A 294 27.98 -11.94 9.64
N GLY A 295 27.98 -10.60 9.63
CA GLY A 295 28.71 -9.77 8.67
C GLY A 295 30.21 -10.07 8.57
N PRO A 296 31.00 -10.00 9.67
CA PRO A 296 32.43 -10.29 9.63
C PRO A 296 32.76 -11.67 9.05
N LEU A 297 32.02 -12.70 9.46
CA LEU A 297 32.23 -14.07 8.98
C LEU A 297 31.82 -14.25 7.52
N ALA A 298 30.75 -13.58 7.09
CA ALA A 298 30.30 -13.62 5.71
C ALA A 298 31.28 -12.89 4.78
N VAL A 299 31.84 -11.76 5.22
CA VAL A 299 32.89 -11.04 4.48
C VAL A 299 34.15 -11.90 4.33
N THR A 300 34.66 -12.50 5.41
CA THR A 300 35.87 -13.34 5.32
C THR A 300 35.63 -14.58 4.45
N ALA A 301 34.46 -15.20 4.54
CA ALA A 301 34.08 -16.32 3.68
C ALA A 301 34.01 -15.92 2.19
N LEU A 302 33.39 -14.79 1.85
CA LEU A 302 33.32 -14.30 0.46
C LEU A 302 34.71 -13.94 -0.07
N CYS A 303 35.55 -13.26 0.72
CA CYS A 303 36.92 -12.92 0.33
C CYS A 303 37.80 -14.17 0.11
N ALA A 304 37.48 -15.29 0.77
CA ALA A 304 38.11 -16.59 0.57
C ALA A 304 37.52 -17.41 -0.61
N GLY A 305 36.52 -16.86 -1.33
CA GLY A 305 35.88 -17.52 -2.47
C GLY A 305 34.82 -18.55 -2.11
N ILE A 306 34.30 -18.54 -0.88
CA ILE A 306 33.22 -19.43 -0.45
C ILE A 306 31.88 -18.85 -0.92
N SER A 307 31.14 -19.60 -1.74
CA SER A 307 29.82 -19.19 -2.21
C SER A 307 28.81 -19.15 -1.05
N LEU A 308 28.15 -18.01 -0.85
CA LEU A 308 27.12 -17.83 0.18
C LEU A 308 25.72 -17.61 -0.44
N GLY A 309 24.66 -17.72 0.36
CA GLY A 309 23.27 -17.42 -0.03
C GLY A 309 22.94 -15.93 0.05
N THR A 310 21.69 -15.59 -0.23
CA THR A 310 21.21 -14.19 -0.29
C THR A 310 21.40 -13.46 1.03
N ASP A 311 21.00 -14.08 2.13
CA ASP A 311 20.94 -13.43 3.44
C ASP A 311 22.35 -13.20 4.00
N GLU A 312 23.28 -14.12 3.71
CA GLU A 312 24.68 -13.96 4.09
C GLU A 312 25.39 -12.91 3.23
N ARG A 313 25.10 -12.84 1.92
CA ARG A 313 25.62 -11.78 1.04
C ARG A 313 25.09 -10.41 1.47
N ALA A 314 23.80 -10.30 1.80
CA ALA A 314 23.20 -9.11 2.36
C ALA A 314 23.86 -8.70 3.70
N ALA A 315 24.10 -9.66 4.60
CA ALA A 315 24.78 -9.40 5.87
C ALA A 315 26.25 -8.94 5.68
N ALA A 316 26.96 -9.52 4.71
CA ALA A 316 28.32 -9.09 4.36
C ALA A 316 28.34 -7.64 3.83
N ALA A 317 27.46 -7.34 2.87
CA ALA A 317 27.36 -6.01 2.28
C ALA A 317 26.93 -4.95 3.32
N GLY A 318 25.91 -5.24 4.13
CA GLY A 318 25.42 -4.33 5.16
C GLY A 318 26.46 -4.04 6.24
N TRP A 319 27.18 -5.05 6.72
CA TRP A 319 28.25 -4.83 7.70
C TRP A 319 29.40 -3.99 7.14
N ALA A 320 29.80 -4.24 5.89
CA ALA A 320 30.85 -3.49 5.22
C ALA A 320 30.41 -2.03 4.95
N ALA A 321 29.12 -1.80 4.63
CA ALA A 321 28.55 -0.47 4.46
C ALA A 321 28.61 0.38 5.73
N GLU A 322 28.29 -0.22 6.89
CA GLU A 322 28.38 0.45 8.20
C GLU A 322 29.84 0.75 8.62
N ARG A 323 30.81 -0.02 8.12
CA ARG A 323 32.21 0.02 8.53
C ARG A 323 33.16 0.08 7.32
N PRO A 324 33.12 1.15 6.52
CA PRO A 324 33.84 1.25 5.25
C PRO A 324 35.38 1.23 5.41
N TYR A 325 35.89 1.48 6.62
CA TYR A 325 37.33 1.45 6.94
C TYR A 325 37.80 0.15 7.62
N ALA A 326 36.90 -0.81 7.86
CA ALA A 326 37.26 -2.08 8.51
C ALA A 326 37.99 -3.05 7.56
N LEU A 327 37.88 -2.83 6.25
CA LEU A 327 38.51 -3.65 5.22
C LEU A 327 39.61 -2.86 4.50
N ASP A 328 40.71 -3.53 4.19
CA ASP A 328 41.73 -2.95 3.32
C ASP A 328 41.30 -2.96 1.84
N GLY A 329 42.03 -2.24 0.98
CA GLY A 329 41.67 -2.14 -0.44
C GLY A 329 41.69 -3.47 -1.20
N LYS A 330 42.41 -4.49 -0.72
CA LYS A 330 42.41 -5.84 -1.32
C LYS A 330 41.13 -6.58 -0.92
N GLN A 331 40.80 -6.58 0.37
CA GLN A 331 39.59 -7.21 0.91
C GLN A 331 38.33 -6.59 0.33
N THR A 332 38.26 -5.25 0.21
CA THR A 332 37.13 -4.55 -0.42
C THR A 332 36.93 -5.00 -1.87
N ARG A 333 38.01 -5.15 -2.65
CA ARG A 333 37.93 -5.64 -4.02
C ARG A 333 37.42 -7.07 -4.08
N GLN A 334 37.98 -7.96 -3.26
CA GLN A 334 37.57 -9.37 -3.20
C GLN A 334 36.10 -9.53 -2.81
N LEU A 335 35.63 -8.73 -1.85
CA LEU A 335 34.22 -8.70 -1.45
C LEU A 335 33.31 -8.29 -2.62
N ILE A 336 33.65 -7.22 -3.33
CA ILE A 336 32.83 -6.76 -4.46
C ILE A 336 32.84 -7.77 -5.61
N GLU A 337 34.00 -8.35 -5.94
CA GLU A 337 34.10 -9.42 -6.93
C GLU A 337 33.20 -10.62 -6.57
N ALA A 338 33.17 -11.01 -5.29
CA ALA A 338 32.33 -12.11 -4.82
C ALA A 338 30.82 -11.77 -4.84
N LEU A 339 30.43 -10.55 -4.45
CA LEU A 339 29.03 -10.09 -4.49
C LEU A 339 28.50 -9.96 -5.92
N THR A 340 29.38 -9.54 -6.85
CA THR A 340 29.02 -9.24 -8.25
C THR A 340 29.32 -10.38 -9.22
N ALA A 341 29.76 -11.54 -8.71
CA ALA A 341 30.11 -12.71 -9.52
C ALA A 341 28.95 -13.14 -10.44
N PRO A 342 29.24 -13.54 -11.70
CA PRO A 342 28.23 -14.04 -12.63
C PRO A 342 27.67 -15.40 -12.17
N GLY A 343 26.38 -15.66 -12.45
CA GLY A 343 25.70 -16.93 -12.12
C GLY A 343 24.98 -16.96 -10.77
N VAL A 344 24.77 -15.79 -10.14
CA VAL A 344 23.92 -15.65 -8.95
C VAL A 344 22.52 -15.26 -9.41
N ASP A 345 21.69 -16.26 -9.74
CA ASP A 345 20.36 -16.03 -10.34
C ASP A 345 19.25 -15.82 -9.29
N ASP A 346 19.52 -16.12 -8.01
CA ASP A 346 18.53 -16.08 -6.91
C ASP A 346 18.67 -14.85 -5.99
N ARG A 347 19.05 -13.67 -6.51
CA ARG A 347 19.24 -12.46 -5.66
C ARG A 347 17.91 -11.96 -5.08
N SER A 348 17.95 -11.48 -3.83
CA SER A 348 16.77 -10.93 -3.14
C SER A 348 16.82 -9.40 -3.03
N GLY A 349 15.66 -8.75 -2.84
CA GLY A 349 15.59 -7.30 -2.59
C GLY A 349 16.50 -6.80 -1.46
N PRO A 350 16.51 -7.44 -0.27
CA PRO A 350 17.43 -7.07 0.81
C PRO A 350 18.92 -7.16 0.45
N GLU A 351 19.31 -8.05 -0.46
CA GLU A 351 20.68 -8.12 -0.97
C GLU A 351 21.02 -6.90 -1.81
N PHE A 352 20.11 -6.45 -2.67
CA PHE A 352 20.28 -5.24 -3.47
C PHE A 352 20.28 -3.97 -2.62
N ASP A 353 19.42 -3.89 -1.60
CA ASP A 353 19.41 -2.75 -0.67
C ASP A 353 20.74 -2.64 0.09
N ALA A 354 21.24 -3.76 0.61
CA ALA A 354 22.54 -3.81 1.29
C ALA A 354 23.70 -3.49 0.33
N ALA A 355 23.63 -3.94 -0.92
CA ALA A 355 24.60 -3.59 -1.96
C ALA A 355 24.56 -2.08 -2.32
N GLY A 356 23.37 -1.46 -2.35
CA GLY A 356 23.20 -0.02 -2.53
C GLY A 356 23.84 0.79 -1.40
N LEU A 357 23.60 0.39 -0.15
CA LEU A 357 24.23 0.99 1.03
C LEU A 357 25.76 0.85 0.99
N LEU A 358 26.27 -0.34 0.60
CA LEU A 358 27.70 -0.55 0.43
C LEU A 358 28.27 0.34 -0.67
N PHE A 359 27.60 0.45 -1.80
CA PHE A 359 28.02 1.34 -2.89
C PHE A 359 28.13 2.79 -2.40
N ALA A 360 27.09 3.31 -1.75
CA ALA A 360 27.07 4.67 -1.20
C ALA A 360 28.17 4.89 -0.14
N ALA A 361 28.44 3.89 0.70
CA ALA A 361 29.51 3.97 1.69
C ALA A 361 30.92 3.98 1.08
N LEU A 362 31.10 3.41 -0.11
CA LEU A 362 32.37 3.36 -0.84
C LEU A 362 32.54 4.49 -1.86
N ASP A 363 31.46 5.15 -2.25
CA ASP A 363 31.49 6.24 -3.22
C ASP A 363 32.38 7.39 -2.73
N GLY A 364 33.24 7.89 -3.62
CA GLY A 364 34.31 8.85 -3.30
C GLY A 364 35.42 8.34 -2.37
N ARG A 365 35.35 7.11 -1.84
CA ARG A 365 36.33 6.53 -0.91
C ARG A 365 37.15 5.38 -1.52
N SER A 366 36.59 4.66 -2.48
CA SER A 366 37.26 3.60 -3.23
C SER A 366 37.44 3.98 -4.70
N PRO A 367 38.44 3.43 -5.41
CA PRO A 367 38.58 3.63 -6.85
C PRO A 367 37.33 3.18 -7.61
N VAL A 368 36.94 3.93 -8.66
CA VAL A 368 35.77 3.60 -9.50
C VAL A 368 35.88 2.20 -10.10
N THR A 369 37.09 1.75 -10.47
CA THR A 369 37.33 0.39 -10.97
C THR A 369 36.94 -0.71 -9.98
N THR A 370 36.89 -0.40 -8.68
CA THR A 370 36.51 -1.33 -7.61
C THR A 370 35.01 -1.31 -7.37
N THR A 371 34.34 -0.16 -7.47
CA THR A 371 32.89 -0.02 -7.24
C THR A 371 32.03 -0.20 -8.51
N ALA A 372 32.62 -0.13 -9.70
CA ALA A 372 31.93 -0.24 -10.98
C ALA A 372 31.11 -1.55 -11.15
N PRO A 373 31.61 -2.74 -10.78
CA PRO A 373 30.81 -3.97 -10.85
C PRO A 373 29.53 -3.91 -10.00
N LEU A 374 29.62 -3.25 -8.83
CA LEU A 374 28.49 -3.08 -7.92
C LEU A 374 27.46 -2.10 -8.51
N ALA A 375 27.92 -1.00 -9.10
CA ALA A 375 27.06 -0.05 -9.81
C ALA A 375 26.36 -0.69 -11.01
N ALA A 376 27.09 -1.50 -11.80
CA ALA A 376 26.55 -2.24 -12.94
C ALA A 376 25.45 -3.23 -12.51
N MET A 377 25.67 -3.95 -11.41
CA MET A 377 24.69 -4.88 -10.84
C MET A 377 23.39 -4.17 -10.43
N LEU A 378 23.50 -3.05 -9.69
CA LEU A 378 22.38 -2.25 -9.22
C LEU A 378 21.56 -1.66 -10.38
N VAL A 379 22.22 -1.13 -11.41
CA VAL A 379 21.54 -0.58 -12.59
C VAL A 379 20.92 -1.66 -13.46
N THR A 380 21.56 -2.82 -13.59
CA THR A 380 20.97 -3.97 -14.32
C THR A 380 19.66 -4.41 -13.67
N GLU A 381 19.64 -4.49 -12.34
CA GLU A 381 18.43 -4.81 -11.59
C GLU A 381 17.34 -3.74 -11.78
N ALA A 382 17.73 -2.46 -11.72
CA ALA A 382 16.82 -1.35 -11.99
C ALA A 382 16.24 -1.39 -13.41
N VAL A 383 17.00 -1.84 -14.42
CA VAL A 383 16.52 -2.01 -15.80
C VAL A 383 15.68 -3.28 -15.97
N ARG A 384 15.86 -4.34 -15.17
CA ARG A 384 15.07 -5.58 -15.32
C ARG A 384 13.84 -5.65 -14.44
N GLY A 385 13.70 -4.74 -13.48
CA GLY A 385 12.45 -4.49 -12.76
C GLY A 385 12.14 -5.46 -11.62
N GLY A 386 13.14 -6.14 -11.06
CA GLY A 386 12.94 -7.04 -9.92
C GLY A 386 12.73 -6.30 -8.58
N ASN A 387 13.26 -5.07 -8.42
CA ASN A 387 13.10 -4.24 -7.22
C ASN A 387 12.80 -2.77 -7.55
N GLY A 388 11.56 -2.33 -7.31
CA GLY A 388 11.06 -0.99 -7.68
C GLY A 388 11.50 0.17 -6.77
N SER A 389 12.33 -0.08 -5.75
CA SER A 389 12.76 0.91 -4.74
C SER A 389 14.28 1.05 -4.61
N LEU A 390 15.02 0.68 -5.65
CA LEU A 390 16.47 0.66 -5.62
C LEU A 390 17.04 2.09 -5.75
N GLU A 391 17.82 2.54 -4.76
CA GLU A 391 18.59 3.78 -4.87
C GLU A 391 19.66 3.64 -5.95
N LEU A 392 19.60 4.51 -6.96
CA LEU A 392 20.50 4.45 -8.11
C LEU A 392 21.89 5.02 -7.73
N PRO A 393 22.98 4.42 -8.24
CA PRO A 393 24.32 4.98 -8.08
C PRO A 393 24.43 6.40 -8.68
N GLY A 394 25.32 7.22 -8.12
CA GLY A 394 25.61 8.56 -8.67
C GLY A 394 26.26 8.50 -10.06
N ARG A 395 26.13 9.57 -10.84
CA ARG A 395 26.61 9.64 -12.23
C ARG A 395 28.12 9.42 -12.40
N THR A 396 28.90 9.77 -11.39
CA THR A 396 30.36 9.55 -11.34
C THR A 396 30.73 8.07 -11.37
N ALA A 397 29.83 7.16 -10.99
CA ALA A 397 30.05 5.72 -11.04
C ALA A 397 30.20 5.19 -12.49
N PHE A 398 29.67 5.92 -13.47
CA PHE A 398 29.64 5.53 -14.88
C PHE A 398 30.54 6.42 -15.75
N SER A 399 31.31 7.33 -15.16
CA SER A 399 32.30 8.13 -15.90
C SER A 399 33.56 7.30 -16.16
N GLY A 400 33.53 6.43 -17.16
CA GLY A 400 34.64 5.54 -17.51
C GLY A 400 34.26 4.45 -18.52
N PRO A 401 35.24 3.66 -18.99
CA PRO A 401 35.00 2.56 -19.95
C PRO A 401 34.04 1.50 -19.40
N GLU A 402 34.03 1.28 -18.08
CA GLU A 402 33.10 0.36 -17.43
C GLU A 402 31.65 0.84 -17.57
N GLY A 403 31.41 2.16 -17.43
CA GLY A 403 30.09 2.74 -17.63
C GLY A 403 29.61 2.65 -19.08
N THR A 404 30.52 2.84 -20.05
CA THR A 404 30.21 2.64 -21.47
C THR A 404 29.80 1.20 -21.77
N ALA A 405 30.49 0.21 -21.21
CA ALA A 405 30.15 -1.20 -21.39
C ALA A 405 28.75 -1.54 -20.84
N VAL A 406 28.36 -0.97 -19.69
CA VAL A 406 27.01 -1.13 -19.13
C VAL A 406 25.96 -0.47 -20.04
N ALA A 407 26.25 0.74 -20.54
CA ALA A 407 25.36 1.45 -21.44
C ALA A 407 25.15 0.72 -22.78
N GLU A 408 26.19 0.08 -23.34
CA GLU A 408 26.09 -0.72 -24.57
C GLU A 408 25.18 -1.95 -24.40
N VAL A 409 25.19 -2.58 -23.22
CA VAL A 409 24.36 -3.75 -22.91
C VAL A 409 22.92 -3.33 -22.61
N LEU A 410 22.71 -2.35 -21.73
CA LEU A 410 21.38 -2.00 -21.23
C LEU A 410 20.65 -0.96 -22.08
N GLY A 411 21.36 -0.15 -22.87
CA GLY A 411 20.77 0.89 -23.72
C GLY A 411 19.65 0.37 -24.64
N PRO A 412 19.87 -0.72 -25.41
CA PRO A 412 18.83 -1.31 -26.24
C PRO A 412 17.62 -1.82 -25.44
N GLU A 413 17.83 -2.41 -24.26
CA GLU A 413 16.74 -2.87 -23.38
C GLU A 413 15.88 -1.69 -22.91
N ILE A 414 16.52 -0.60 -22.44
CA ILE A 414 15.87 0.63 -22.00
C ILE A 414 15.05 1.26 -23.14
N LEU A 415 15.65 1.42 -24.32
CA LEU A 415 14.98 2.02 -25.47
C LEU A 415 13.81 1.16 -25.95
N SER A 416 13.96 -0.16 -25.96
CA SER A 416 12.88 -1.09 -26.34
C SER A 416 11.71 -1.03 -25.37
N GLU A 417 11.97 -0.98 -24.06
CA GLU A 417 10.92 -0.94 -23.05
C GLU A 417 10.22 0.43 -23.03
N LEU A 418 10.98 1.53 -23.08
CA LEU A 418 10.42 2.87 -23.23
C LEU A 418 9.66 3.02 -24.55
N GLY A 419 10.08 2.36 -25.64
CA GLY A 419 9.43 2.42 -26.95
C GLY A 419 8.24 1.46 -27.14
N GLY A 420 8.03 0.51 -26.23
CA GLY A 420 7.05 -0.57 -26.39
C GLY A 420 5.61 -0.08 -26.57
N ALA A 421 5.00 -0.41 -27.71
CA ALA A 421 3.62 -0.08 -28.04
C ALA A 421 2.68 -1.24 -27.65
N GLY A 422 2.13 -1.24 -26.43
CA GLY A 422 1.06 -2.21 -26.11
C GLY A 422 0.66 -2.34 -24.65
N VAL A 423 1.56 -2.10 -23.71
CA VAL A 423 1.26 -2.10 -22.28
C VAL A 423 1.84 -0.81 -21.70
N GLY A 424 0.99 0.06 -21.16
CA GLY A 424 1.46 1.26 -20.49
C GLY A 424 2.31 0.85 -19.30
N LEU A 425 3.58 1.22 -19.30
CA LEU A 425 4.42 1.14 -18.11
C LEU A 425 3.76 1.97 -17.01
N ASP A 426 3.83 1.50 -15.77
CA ASP A 426 3.41 2.33 -14.66
C ASP A 426 4.31 3.57 -14.53
N VAL A 427 3.85 4.55 -13.74
CA VAL A 427 4.57 5.81 -13.54
C VAL A 427 5.95 5.58 -12.92
N ALA A 428 6.04 4.70 -11.93
CA ALA A 428 7.29 4.45 -11.20
C ALA A 428 8.35 3.85 -12.14
N ARG A 429 7.94 2.90 -12.98
CA ARG A 429 8.76 2.21 -13.96
C ARG A 429 9.25 3.16 -15.04
N THR A 430 8.37 3.99 -15.58
CA THR A 430 8.74 5.00 -16.59
C THR A 430 9.77 5.98 -16.03
N VAL A 431 9.56 6.48 -14.82
CA VAL A 431 10.49 7.40 -14.13
C VAL A 431 11.83 6.71 -13.87
N GLN A 432 11.83 5.46 -13.41
CA GLN A 432 13.05 4.69 -13.16
C GLN A 432 13.89 4.54 -14.44
N LEU A 433 13.27 4.14 -15.56
CA LEU A 433 13.98 3.96 -16.83
C LEU A 433 14.55 5.28 -17.37
N LEU A 434 13.84 6.41 -17.25
CA LEU A 434 14.35 7.71 -17.66
C LEU A 434 15.52 8.20 -16.78
N ARG A 435 15.50 7.89 -15.47
CA ARG A 435 16.64 8.17 -14.57
C ARG A 435 17.86 7.32 -14.94
N VAL A 436 17.66 6.03 -15.21
CA VAL A 436 18.74 5.13 -15.64
C VAL A 436 19.30 5.51 -17.02
N ALA A 437 18.44 5.87 -17.98
CA ALA A 437 18.87 6.32 -19.31
C ALA A 437 19.82 7.52 -19.19
N ARG A 438 19.47 8.50 -18.35
CA ARG A 438 20.32 9.66 -18.07
C ARG A 438 21.62 9.29 -17.38
N LEU A 439 21.55 8.39 -16.41
CA LEU A 439 22.72 7.90 -15.67
C LEU A 439 23.76 7.27 -16.60
N LEU A 440 23.30 6.46 -17.56
CA LEU A 440 24.11 5.78 -18.56
C LEU A 440 24.42 6.61 -19.81
N GLY A 441 23.83 7.81 -19.95
CA GLY A 441 23.99 8.64 -21.13
C GLY A 441 23.32 8.09 -22.39
N VAL A 442 22.29 7.27 -22.24
CA VAL A 442 21.46 6.75 -23.34
C VAL A 442 20.58 7.90 -23.87
N ASP A 443 20.66 8.14 -25.18
CA ASP A 443 19.87 9.18 -25.83
C ASP A 443 18.41 8.74 -26.00
N CYS A 444 17.49 9.46 -25.36
CA CYS A 444 16.05 9.22 -25.45
C CYS A 444 15.31 10.35 -26.18
N ALA A 445 16.01 11.29 -26.83
CA ALA A 445 15.39 12.49 -27.40
C ALA A 445 14.26 12.19 -28.39
N GLU A 446 14.44 11.19 -29.26
CA GLU A 446 13.43 10.80 -30.25
C GLU A 446 12.21 10.07 -29.64
N LEU A 447 12.40 9.36 -28.52
CA LEU A 447 11.34 8.63 -27.83
C LEU A 447 10.58 9.50 -26.82
N LEU A 448 11.23 10.55 -26.31
CA LEU A 448 10.70 11.37 -25.22
C LEU A 448 9.27 11.88 -25.48
N PRO A 449 8.91 12.43 -26.66
CA PRO A 449 7.54 12.86 -26.93
C PRO A 449 6.50 11.75 -26.73
N GLN A 450 6.77 10.54 -27.25
CA GLN A 450 5.86 9.39 -27.14
C GLN A 450 5.79 8.84 -25.71
N VAL A 451 6.88 8.94 -24.95
CA VAL A 451 6.92 8.55 -23.54
C VAL A 451 6.10 9.53 -22.70
N VAL A 452 6.27 10.84 -22.88
CA VAL A 452 5.50 11.85 -22.11
C VAL A 452 4.02 11.87 -22.47
N ASP A 453 3.67 11.63 -23.74
CA ASP A 453 2.27 11.55 -24.19
C ASP A 453 1.52 10.37 -23.55
N ARG A 454 2.23 9.30 -23.15
CA ARG A 454 1.66 8.18 -22.38
C ARG A 454 1.73 8.40 -20.88
N LEU A 455 2.81 9.00 -20.39
CA LEU A 455 3.00 9.27 -18.97
C LEU A 455 1.98 10.30 -18.45
N ALA A 456 1.74 11.39 -19.20
CA ALA A 456 0.91 12.50 -18.74
C ALA A 456 -0.54 12.08 -18.39
N PRO A 457 -1.28 11.32 -19.24
CA PRO A 457 -2.59 10.80 -18.85
C PRO A 457 -2.53 9.83 -17.67
N THR A 458 -1.47 9.02 -17.57
CA THR A 458 -1.29 8.03 -16.50
C THR A 458 -1.04 8.69 -15.13
N LEU A 459 -0.42 9.87 -15.10
CA LEU A 459 -0.29 10.68 -13.88
C LEU A 459 -1.65 11.13 -13.33
N LEU A 460 -2.68 11.24 -14.20
CA LEU A 460 -4.02 11.67 -13.81
C LEU A 460 -4.89 10.52 -13.24
N THR A 461 -4.51 9.25 -13.44
CA THR A 461 -5.34 8.08 -13.12
C THR A 461 -5.10 7.45 -11.72
N GLY A 462 -4.30 8.08 -10.85
CA GLY A 462 -4.03 7.58 -9.49
C GLY A 462 -5.05 8.02 -8.43
N GLY A 463 -6.15 7.29 -8.26
CA GLY A 463 -7.28 7.63 -7.39
C GLY A 463 -7.16 7.25 -5.89
N GLY A 464 -6.14 7.74 -5.19
CA GLY A 464 -6.05 7.63 -3.72
C GLY A 464 -5.75 8.97 -3.06
N ASP A 465 -6.26 9.18 -1.84
CA ASP A 465 -5.93 10.36 -1.03
C ASP A 465 -4.46 10.29 -0.58
N GLY A 466 -3.71 11.38 -0.74
CA GLY A 466 -2.31 11.51 -0.31
C GLY A 466 -1.27 11.53 -1.45
N THR A 467 -0.01 11.80 -1.11
CA THR A 467 1.10 11.90 -2.07
C THR A 467 1.41 10.53 -2.68
N PRO A 468 1.43 10.38 -4.02
CA PRO A 468 1.82 9.13 -4.66
C PRO A 468 3.25 8.70 -4.32
N GLY A 469 3.51 7.41 -4.13
CA GLY A 469 4.86 6.89 -3.84
C GLY A 469 5.92 7.18 -4.92
N TRP A 470 5.50 7.38 -6.17
CA TRP A 470 6.38 7.76 -7.29
C TRP A 470 6.72 9.26 -7.34
N ALA A 471 6.04 10.11 -6.56
CA ALA A 471 6.17 11.56 -6.67
C ALA A 471 7.59 12.10 -6.36
N PRO A 472 8.31 11.63 -5.32
CA PRO A 472 9.67 12.09 -5.06
C PRO A 472 10.62 11.84 -6.24
N ALA A 473 10.59 10.64 -6.80
CA ALA A 473 11.44 10.26 -7.94
C ALA A 473 11.10 11.05 -9.21
N LEU A 474 9.82 11.38 -9.43
CA LEU A 474 9.43 12.23 -10.55
C LEU A 474 9.96 13.66 -10.39
N LEU A 475 9.88 14.24 -9.20
CA LEU A 475 10.35 15.59 -8.93
C LEU A 475 11.87 15.69 -9.09
N GLU A 476 12.60 14.70 -8.59
CA GLU A 476 14.06 14.57 -8.78
C GLU A 476 14.41 14.47 -10.28
N LEU A 477 13.70 13.62 -11.03
CA LEU A 477 13.85 13.50 -12.49
C LEU A 477 13.64 14.84 -13.21
N MET A 478 12.61 15.60 -12.84
CA MET A 478 12.31 16.91 -13.44
C MET A 478 13.33 17.99 -13.09
N ASP A 479 13.94 17.92 -11.90
CA ASP A 479 15.00 18.83 -11.49
C ASP A 479 16.29 18.57 -12.28
N GLU A 480 16.66 17.29 -12.42
CA GLU A 480 17.88 16.85 -13.09
C GLU A 480 17.81 16.91 -14.63
N GLN A 481 16.62 16.72 -15.22
CA GLN A 481 16.43 16.60 -16.66
C GLN A 481 15.49 17.69 -17.21
N PHE A 482 16.09 18.78 -17.70
CA PHE A 482 15.36 19.91 -18.27
C PHE A 482 14.43 19.53 -19.44
N ASP A 483 14.86 18.62 -20.33
CA ASP A 483 14.08 18.21 -21.49
C ASP A 483 12.84 17.41 -21.08
N VAL A 484 12.98 16.48 -20.11
CA VAL A 484 11.86 15.71 -19.55
C VAL A 484 10.87 16.65 -18.87
N ARG A 485 11.34 17.59 -18.03
CA ARG A 485 10.48 18.60 -17.40
C ARG A 485 9.71 19.40 -18.44
N THR A 486 10.38 19.92 -19.47
CA THR A 486 9.73 20.75 -20.49
C THR A 486 8.71 19.95 -21.30
N ALA A 487 9.07 18.73 -21.72
CA ALA A 487 8.18 17.86 -22.48
C ALA A 487 6.96 17.40 -21.66
N LEU A 488 7.17 17.02 -20.39
CA LEU A 488 6.09 16.58 -19.50
C LEU A 488 5.13 17.72 -19.15
N LEU A 489 5.65 18.90 -18.80
CA LEU A 489 4.82 20.07 -18.53
C LEU A 489 4.02 20.49 -19.77
N GLY A 490 4.65 20.48 -20.96
CA GLY A 490 3.94 20.74 -22.22
C GLY A 490 2.90 19.67 -22.57
N ALA A 491 3.13 18.39 -22.23
CA ALA A 491 2.14 17.34 -22.39
C ALA A 491 0.96 17.50 -21.41
N LEU A 492 1.23 17.79 -20.14
CA LEU A 492 0.19 18.06 -19.14
C LEU A 492 -0.65 19.30 -19.50
N ASP A 493 -0.03 20.36 -20.01
CA ASP A 493 -0.73 21.57 -20.46
C ASP A 493 -1.63 21.30 -21.67
N ARG A 494 -1.17 20.46 -22.63
CA ARG A 494 -1.99 20.04 -23.78
C ARG A 494 -3.21 19.20 -23.40
N ILE A 495 -3.12 18.35 -22.37
CA ILE A 495 -4.26 17.50 -21.95
C ILE A 495 -5.18 18.20 -20.94
N ALA A 496 -4.73 19.28 -20.30
CA ALA A 496 -5.49 19.99 -19.29
C ALA A 496 -6.88 20.49 -19.77
N PRO A 497 -7.10 20.96 -21.02
CA PRO A 497 -8.44 21.27 -21.53
C PRO A 497 -9.41 20.08 -21.55
N GLU A 498 -8.91 18.85 -21.72
CA GLU A 498 -9.71 17.62 -21.75
C GLU A 498 -9.94 17.04 -20.34
N SER A 499 -9.02 17.28 -19.40
CA SER A 499 -9.15 16.82 -18.01
C SER A 499 -8.76 17.88 -16.97
N PRO A 500 -9.45 19.03 -16.87
CA PRO A 500 -9.03 20.12 -16.01
C PRO A 500 -9.01 19.74 -14.52
N ALA A 501 -10.04 19.03 -14.06
CA ALA A 501 -10.15 18.54 -12.68
C ALA A 501 -9.16 17.40 -12.37
N GLY A 502 -8.73 16.63 -13.36
CA GLY A 502 -7.65 15.65 -13.19
C GLY A 502 -6.32 16.32 -12.90
N VAL A 503 -6.00 17.35 -13.67
CA VAL A 503 -4.77 18.13 -13.53
C VAL A 503 -4.76 18.95 -12.24
N GLU A 504 -5.87 19.60 -11.87
CA GLU A 504 -6.01 20.30 -10.57
C GLU A 504 -5.70 19.35 -9.39
N ARG A 505 -6.25 18.13 -9.42
CA ARG A 505 -6.00 17.10 -8.38
C ARG A 505 -4.55 16.60 -8.38
N LEU A 506 -3.89 16.52 -9.53
CA LEU A 506 -2.47 16.18 -9.59
C LEU A 506 -1.62 17.27 -8.92
N LEU A 507 -1.86 18.54 -9.27
CA LEU A 507 -1.09 19.68 -8.79
C LEU A 507 -1.29 19.96 -7.29
N SER A 508 -2.45 19.60 -6.72
CA SER A 508 -2.66 19.68 -5.26
C SER A 508 -1.89 18.62 -4.46
N ARG A 509 -1.47 17.53 -5.12
CA ARG A 509 -0.75 16.39 -4.50
C ARG A 509 0.74 16.39 -4.78
N VAL A 510 1.13 16.90 -5.95
CA VAL A 510 2.51 16.91 -6.44
C VAL A 510 2.88 18.33 -6.85
N PRO A 511 3.83 19.00 -6.16
CA PRO A 511 4.23 20.37 -6.46
C PRO A 511 5.14 20.41 -7.70
N LEU A 512 4.55 20.32 -8.90
CA LEU A 512 5.31 20.32 -10.15
C LEU A 512 6.06 21.66 -10.36
N PRO A 513 7.35 21.63 -10.72
CA PRO A 513 8.17 22.83 -10.85
C PRO A 513 7.99 23.48 -12.24
N PHE A 514 6.96 24.30 -12.41
CA PHE A 514 6.83 25.20 -13.56
C PHE A 514 6.98 26.65 -13.11
N THR A 515 7.77 27.43 -13.85
CA THR A 515 7.98 28.86 -13.55
C THR A 515 7.03 29.72 -14.35
N GLY A 516 6.78 30.95 -13.88
CA GLY A 516 5.97 31.95 -14.59
C GLY A 516 6.52 32.40 -15.96
N THR A 517 7.64 31.85 -16.42
CA THR A 517 8.24 32.20 -17.73
C THR A 517 7.78 31.31 -18.89
N GLN A 518 7.37 30.07 -18.63
CA GLN A 518 6.90 29.13 -19.66
C GLN A 518 5.43 29.41 -20.01
N ALA A 519 5.08 29.46 -21.30
CA ALA A 519 3.71 29.61 -21.75
C ALA A 519 2.91 28.29 -21.54
N LEU A 520 2.44 28.09 -20.31
CA LEU A 520 1.65 26.92 -19.88
C LEU A 520 0.32 27.43 -19.29
N PRO A 521 -0.57 28.02 -20.11
CA PRO A 521 -1.75 28.71 -19.63
C PRO A 521 -2.70 27.78 -18.88
N HIS A 522 -2.91 26.55 -19.36
CA HIS A 522 -3.87 25.62 -18.76
C HIS A 522 -3.37 25.08 -17.41
N LEU A 523 -2.07 24.77 -17.30
CA LEU A 523 -1.47 24.38 -16.02
C LEU A 523 -1.57 25.47 -14.96
N ARG A 524 -1.33 26.73 -15.34
CA ARG A 524 -1.49 27.87 -14.42
C ARG A 524 -2.93 28.02 -13.94
N MET A 525 -3.88 27.81 -14.83
CA MET A 525 -5.31 27.83 -14.50
C MET A 525 -5.65 26.72 -13.50
N CYS A 526 -5.19 25.49 -13.74
CA CYS A 526 -5.40 24.35 -12.83
C CYS A 526 -4.73 24.58 -11.48
N ALA A 527 -3.52 25.15 -11.44
CA ALA A 527 -2.81 25.46 -10.20
C ALA A 527 -3.47 26.58 -9.38
N GLY A 528 -4.00 27.60 -10.06
CA GLY A 528 -4.68 28.73 -9.42
C GLY A 528 -6.15 28.48 -9.06
N ALA A 529 -6.75 27.39 -9.53
CA ALA A 529 -8.17 27.09 -9.33
C ALA A 529 -8.57 26.92 -7.85
N PRO A 530 -7.81 26.21 -6.99
CA PRO A 530 -8.17 26.06 -5.58
C PRO A 530 -8.25 27.41 -4.85
N GLU A 531 -7.26 28.29 -5.05
CA GLU A 531 -7.25 29.63 -4.46
C GLU A 531 -8.37 30.52 -5.00
N ALA A 532 -8.67 30.40 -6.30
CA ALA A 532 -9.75 31.16 -6.92
C ALA A 532 -11.12 30.77 -6.36
N LYS A 533 -11.40 29.46 -6.24
CA LYS A 533 -12.63 28.92 -5.66
C LYS A 533 -12.78 29.32 -4.20
N ALA A 534 -11.70 29.19 -3.40
CA ALA A 534 -11.71 29.56 -1.99
C ALA A 534 -11.95 31.07 -1.78
N GLY A 535 -11.34 31.92 -2.62
CA GLY A 535 -11.45 33.37 -2.51
C GLY A 535 -12.77 33.97 -2.99
N CYS A 536 -13.51 33.27 -3.84
CA CYS A 536 -14.77 33.72 -4.43
C CYS A 536 -16.03 33.07 -3.79
N GLY A 537 -15.86 32.07 -2.93
CA GLY A 537 -16.98 31.40 -2.25
C GLY A 537 -17.92 30.72 -3.25
N GLU A 538 -19.22 30.99 -3.13
CA GLU A 538 -20.25 30.44 -4.03
C GLU A 538 -20.36 31.18 -5.37
N ASP A 539 -19.61 32.28 -5.58
CA ASP A 539 -19.61 33.02 -6.84
C ASP A 539 -18.76 32.30 -7.90
N ARG A 540 -19.43 31.44 -8.67
CA ARG A 540 -18.83 30.66 -9.76
C ARG A 540 -18.33 31.54 -10.90
N VAL A 541 -19.00 32.66 -11.20
CA VAL A 541 -18.59 33.57 -12.29
C VAL A 541 -17.32 34.34 -11.91
N ALA A 542 -17.23 34.82 -10.67
CA ALA A 542 -16.00 35.43 -10.17
C ALA A 542 -14.83 34.43 -10.15
N SER A 543 -15.10 33.18 -9.76
CA SER A 543 -14.12 32.09 -9.82
C SER A 543 -13.62 31.85 -11.24
N PHE A 544 -14.53 31.75 -12.22
CA PHE A 544 -14.21 31.60 -13.64
C PHE A 544 -13.31 32.74 -14.15
N GLN A 545 -13.67 33.98 -13.88
CA GLN A 545 -12.89 35.15 -14.29
C GLN A 545 -11.49 35.18 -13.65
N ARG A 546 -11.38 34.77 -12.39
CA ARG A 546 -10.09 34.69 -11.69
C ARG A 546 -9.20 33.58 -12.25
N ILE A 547 -9.79 32.42 -12.57
CA ILE A 547 -9.10 31.29 -13.21
C ILE A 547 -8.60 31.69 -14.61
N LEU A 548 -9.43 32.33 -15.44
CA LEU A 548 -9.00 32.83 -16.75
C LEU A 548 -7.81 33.78 -16.66
N ARG A 549 -7.82 34.71 -15.69
CA ARG A 549 -6.69 35.63 -15.48
C ARG A 549 -5.41 34.91 -15.08
N ALA A 550 -5.51 33.80 -14.34
CA ALA A 550 -4.34 33.00 -13.96
C ALA A 550 -3.63 32.38 -15.17
N GLY A 551 -4.36 32.05 -16.25
CA GLY A 551 -3.76 31.58 -17.50
C GLY A 551 -2.84 32.61 -18.18
N GLY A 552 -3.08 33.90 -17.96
CA GLY A 552 -2.23 34.99 -18.47
C GLY A 552 -2.33 35.21 -19.99
N VAL A 553 -3.27 34.54 -20.66
CA VAL A 553 -3.55 34.67 -22.09
C VAL A 553 -5.01 35.02 -22.31
N SER A 554 -5.31 35.74 -23.38
CA SER A 554 -6.69 36.07 -23.74
C SER A 554 -7.38 34.86 -24.38
N PRO A 555 -8.68 34.61 -24.07
CA PRO A 555 -9.51 33.63 -24.78
C PRO A 555 -9.58 33.82 -26.31
N PHE A 556 -9.22 35.01 -26.80
CA PHE A 556 -9.12 35.27 -28.24
C PHE A 556 -7.85 34.67 -28.85
N ALA A 557 -6.74 34.70 -28.11
CA ALA A 557 -5.45 34.18 -28.57
C ALA A 557 -5.33 32.66 -28.35
N GLU A 558 -5.89 32.15 -27.26
CA GLU A 558 -5.96 30.72 -26.94
C GLU A 558 -7.38 30.36 -26.49
N PRO A 559 -8.27 29.95 -27.41
CA PRO A 559 -9.66 29.65 -27.07
C PRO A 559 -9.86 28.52 -26.06
N LEU A 560 -8.96 27.51 -26.01
CA LEU A 560 -9.13 26.36 -25.14
C LEU A 560 -9.10 26.73 -23.65
N VAL A 561 -8.59 27.91 -23.27
CA VAL A 561 -8.66 28.37 -21.87
C VAL A 561 -10.11 28.47 -21.39
N LEU A 562 -11.07 28.79 -22.27
CA LEU A 562 -12.49 28.80 -21.89
C LEU A 562 -12.94 27.41 -21.45
N ARG A 563 -12.50 26.36 -22.16
CA ARG A 563 -12.82 24.97 -21.82
C ARG A 563 -12.20 24.57 -20.50
N THR A 564 -10.93 24.90 -20.29
CA THR A 564 -10.24 24.62 -19.01
C THR A 564 -10.93 25.32 -17.84
N ALA A 565 -11.22 26.62 -17.96
CA ALA A 565 -11.89 27.37 -16.90
C ALA A 565 -13.30 26.85 -16.63
N ALA A 566 -14.07 26.54 -17.67
CA ALA A 566 -15.41 26.00 -17.52
C ALA A 566 -15.40 24.63 -16.81
N GLY A 567 -14.51 23.72 -17.22
CA GLY A 567 -14.38 22.41 -16.58
C GLY A 567 -13.84 22.45 -15.15
N LEU A 568 -13.08 23.48 -14.78
CA LEU A 568 -12.63 23.68 -13.39
C LEU A 568 -13.75 24.20 -12.48
N VAL A 569 -14.66 25.03 -13.00
CA VAL A 569 -15.70 25.70 -12.20
C VAL A 569 -16.99 24.88 -12.13
N TRP A 570 -17.47 24.38 -13.27
CA TRP A 570 -18.75 23.67 -13.35
C TRP A 570 -18.58 22.16 -13.55
N GLY A 571 -17.40 21.67 -13.95
CA GLY A 571 -17.16 20.24 -14.16
C GLY A 571 -18.10 19.67 -15.22
N GLU A 572 -18.91 18.69 -14.83
CA GLU A 572 -19.96 18.08 -15.67
C GLU A 572 -21.32 18.76 -15.53
N GLU A 573 -21.47 19.70 -14.58
CA GLU A 573 -22.72 20.45 -14.38
C GLU A 573 -22.83 21.60 -15.40
N ALA A 574 -24.05 21.91 -15.82
CA ALA A 574 -24.30 23.10 -16.64
C ALA A 574 -24.34 24.37 -15.76
N PRO A 575 -23.82 25.52 -16.23
CA PRO A 575 -24.02 26.80 -15.57
C PRO A 575 -25.51 27.16 -15.56
N MET A 576 -25.91 28.03 -14.63
CA MET A 576 -27.24 28.63 -14.66
C MET A 576 -27.37 29.55 -15.88
N PRO A 577 -28.58 29.78 -16.43
CA PRO A 577 -28.76 30.64 -17.61
C PRO A 577 -28.15 32.05 -17.45
N ALA A 578 -28.31 32.67 -16.26
CA ALA A 578 -27.68 33.95 -15.95
C ALA A 578 -26.14 33.90 -16.02
N GLU A 579 -25.53 32.84 -15.47
CA GLU A 579 -24.08 32.64 -15.52
C GLU A 579 -23.61 32.37 -16.96
N ALA A 580 -24.37 31.59 -17.72
CA ALA A 580 -24.11 31.26 -19.11
C ALA A 580 -24.14 32.50 -20.04
N ARG A 581 -25.01 33.47 -19.77
CA ARG A 581 -24.98 34.76 -20.49
C ARG A 581 -23.71 35.56 -20.19
N LEU A 582 -23.30 35.64 -18.92
CA LEU A 582 -22.04 36.30 -18.54
C LEU A 582 -20.81 35.59 -19.12
N LEU A 583 -20.85 34.26 -19.23
CA LEU A 583 -19.84 33.46 -19.94
C LEU A 583 -19.79 33.81 -21.43
N LEU A 584 -20.94 33.89 -22.09
CA LEU A 584 -21.06 34.25 -23.50
C LEU A 584 -20.56 35.67 -23.78
N GLU A 585 -20.73 36.60 -22.84
CA GLU A 585 -20.20 37.96 -22.93
C GLU A 585 -18.68 38.04 -22.75
N ALA A 586 -18.06 37.05 -22.10
CA ALA A 586 -16.64 37.05 -21.79
C ALA A 586 -15.74 36.77 -23.00
N ALA A 587 -16.27 36.21 -24.09
CA ALA A 587 -15.53 35.90 -25.30
C ALA A 587 -16.39 35.96 -26.56
N THR A 588 -15.77 35.87 -27.74
CA THR A 588 -16.51 35.85 -29.01
C THR A 588 -17.13 34.48 -29.26
N SER A 589 -18.20 34.43 -30.07
CA SER A 589 -18.81 33.16 -30.50
C SER A 589 -17.80 32.21 -31.15
N ASP A 590 -16.83 32.74 -31.91
CA ASP A 590 -15.76 31.94 -32.52
C ASP A 590 -14.84 31.29 -31.47
N ALA A 591 -14.51 32.00 -30.40
CA ALA A 591 -13.71 31.45 -29.30
C ALA A 591 -14.49 30.34 -28.55
N HIS A 592 -15.78 30.54 -28.28
CA HIS A 592 -16.63 29.50 -27.70
C HIS A 592 -16.78 28.26 -28.59
N ARG A 593 -16.84 28.45 -29.93
CA ARG A 593 -16.85 27.35 -30.89
C ARG A 593 -15.54 26.57 -30.85
N ALA A 594 -14.40 27.26 -30.96
CA ALA A 594 -13.08 26.64 -30.92
C ALA A 594 -12.82 25.91 -29.58
N ALA A 595 -13.31 26.47 -28.48
CA ALA A 595 -13.23 25.86 -27.16
C ALA A 595 -14.24 24.70 -26.93
N GLY A 596 -15.22 24.53 -27.80
CA GLY A 596 -16.32 23.58 -27.59
C GLY A 596 -17.24 23.91 -26.41
N THR A 597 -17.17 25.13 -25.84
CA THR A 597 -17.97 25.53 -24.67
C THR A 597 -19.39 25.96 -25.02
N TRP A 598 -19.70 26.13 -26.30
CA TRP A 598 -21.06 26.48 -26.76
C TRP A 598 -22.10 25.40 -26.39
N SER A 599 -21.72 24.12 -26.35
CA SER A 599 -22.61 23.02 -25.96
C SER A 599 -23.02 23.12 -24.50
N LEU A 600 -22.11 23.57 -23.63
CA LEU A 600 -22.39 23.86 -22.22
C LEU A 600 -23.40 25.01 -22.07
N LEU A 601 -23.29 26.06 -22.90
CA LEU A 601 -24.23 27.17 -22.91
C LEU A 601 -25.62 26.75 -23.42
N VAL A 602 -25.68 25.87 -24.42
CA VAL A 602 -26.94 25.27 -24.89
C VAL A 602 -27.56 24.40 -23.80
N ALA A 603 -26.77 23.57 -23.13
CA ALA A 603 -27.24 22.75 -22.01
C ALA A 603 -27.81 23.61 -20.87
N ALA A 604 -27.19 24.76 -20.57
CA ALA A 604 -27.70 25.73 -19.61
C ALA A 604 -29.08 26.28 -20.00
N ALA A 605 -29.27 26.66 -21.27
CA ALA A 605 -30.55 27.17 -21.75
C ALA A 605 -31.66 26.11 -21.70
N LEU A 606 -31.37 24.88 -22.15
CA LEU A 606 -32.37 23.80 -22.22
C LEU A 606 -32.66 23.15 -20.86
N GLY A 607 -31.68 23.14 -19.95
CA GLY A 607 -31.82 22.62 -18.59
C GLY A 607 -32.55 23.57 -17.63
N ALA A 608 -32.88 24.79 -18.07
CA ALA A 608 -33.52 25.80 -17.25
C ALA A 608 -34.96 25.41 -16.84
N GLY A 609 -35.33 25.75 -15.60
CA GLY A 609 -36.69 25.58 -15.12
C GLY A 609 -37.69 26.51 -15.83
N ALA A 610 -38.99 26.16 -15.75
CA ALA A 610 -40.06 26.91 -16.43
C ALA A 610 -40.18 28.39 -15.98
N GLY A 611 -39.66 28.74 -14.80
CA GLY A 611 -39.70 30.10 -14.24
C GLY A 611 -38.41 30.92 -14.43
N ASP A 612 -37.40 30.39 -15.12
CA ASP A 612 -36.13 31.09 -15.31
C ASP A 612 -36.25 32.20 -16.38
N GLY A 613 -36.19 33.46 -15.95
CA GLY A 613 -36.34 34.60 -16.85
C GLY A 613 -35.19 34.78 -17.86
N GLU A 614 -34.01 34.26 -17.56
CA GLU A 614 -32.79 34.48 -18.34
C GLU A 614 -32.62 33.46 -19.48
N ALA A 615 -33.23 32.27 -19.36
CA ALA A 615 -33.11 31.23 -20.39
C ALA A 615 -33.61 31.64 -21.78
N PRO A 616 -34.73 32.39 -21.93
CA PRO A 616 -35.15 32.93 -23.22
C PRO A 616 -34.24 33.99 -23.83
N GLU A 617 -33.61 34.83 -23.00
CA GLU A 617 -32.61 35.79 -23.48
C GLU A 617 -31.35 35.05 -23.95
N LEU A 618 -30.86 34.09 -23.16
CA LEU A 618 -29.74 33.24 -23.54
C LEU A 618 -30.01 32.48 -24.85
N ALA A 619 -31.21 31.91 -25.02
CA ALA A 619 -31.57 31.19 -26.23
C ALA A 619 -31.56 32.10 -27.48
N HIS A 620 -32.01 33.34 -27.34
CA HIS A 620 -31.91 34.34 -28.41
C HIS A 620 -30.44 34.63 -28.77
N ASP A 621 -29.60 34.87 -27.77
CA ASP A 621 -28.17 35.14 -27.96
C ASP A 621 -27.45 33.93 -28.61
N LEU A 622 -27.81 32.71 -28.23
CA LEU A 622 -27.27 31.46 -28.80
C LEU A 622 -27.69 31.24 -30.25
N LEU A 623 -28.96 31.47 -30.59
CA LEU A 623 -29.44 31.35 -31.98
C LEU A 623 -28.77 32.36 -32.92
N ARG A 624 -28.41 33.54 -32.39
CA ARG A 624 -27.68 34.58 -33.11
C ARG A 624 -26.19 34.24 -33.25
N GLY A 625 -25.56 33.76 -32.17
CA GLY A 625 -24.13 33.48 -32.12
C GLY A 625 -23.70 32.16 -32.77
N PHE A 626 -24.59 31.15 -32.75
CA PHE A 626 -24.29 29.77 -33.18
C PHE A 626 -25.33 29.23 -34.19
N PRO A 627 -25.48 29.88 -35.36
CA PRO A 627 -26.51 29.49 -36.33
C PRO A 627 -26.24 28.15 -37.02
N GLN A 628 -25.00 27.67 -37.08
CA GLN A 628 -24.61 26.45 -37.82
C GLN A 628 -24.43 25.21 -36.92
N GLU A 629 -24.24 25.43 -35.62
CA GLU A 629 -23.87 24.42 -34.62
C GLU A 629 -25.13 23.81 -33.97
N THR A 630 -26.25 24.52 -34.02
CA THR A 630 -27.53 24.08 -33.48
C THR A 630 -28.27 23.23 -34.53
N GLY A 631 -28.23 21.90 -34.37
CA GLY A 631 -28.99 20.96 -35.21
C GLY A 631 -30.51 21.13 -35.06
N GLY A 632 -31.30 20.55 -35.97
CA GLY A 632 -32.75 20.80 -36.10
C GLY A 632 -33.54 20.77 -34.79
N ARG A 633 -33.38 19.69 -34.00
CA ARG A 633 -34.06 19.55 -32.70
C ARG A 633 -33.68 20.62 -31.69
N VAL A 634 -32.38 20.75 -31.43
CA VAL A 634 -31.82 21.71 -30.44
C VAL A 634 -32.18 23.14 -30.85
N ARG A 635 -32.11 23.44 -32.14
CA ARG A 635 -32.48 24.73 -32.71
C ARG A 635 -33.96 25.02 -32.48
N ALA A 636 -34.85 24.07 -32.73
CA ALA A 636 -36.29 24.23 -32.48
C ALA A 636 -36.59 24.44 -30.99
N ALA A 637 -35.90 23.76 -30.08
CA ALA A 637 -36.04 23.96 -28.63
C ALA A 637 -35.57 25.36 -28.19
N LEU A 638 -34.44 25.85 -28.71
CA LEU A 638 -33.99 27.22 -28.47
C LEU A 638 -34.94 28.25 -29.09
N GLN A 639 -35.56 27.94 -30.24
CA GLN A 639 -36.56 28.80 -30.87
C GLN A 639 -37.85 28.87 -30.06
N LEU A 640 -38.25 27.81 -29.34
CA LEU A 640 -39.36 27.88 -28.37
C LEU A 640 -39.06 28.86 -27.23
N LEU A 641 -37.85 28.83 -26.68
CA LEU A 641 -37.41 29.77 -25.66
C LEU A 641 -37.35 31.21 -26.20
N ALA A 642 -36.73 31.43 -27.36
CA ALA A 642 -36.68 32.75 -27.99
C ALA A 642 -38.09 33.29 -28.33
N PHE A 643 -39.00 32.41 -28.76
CA PHE A 643 -40.39 32.77 -28.97
C PHE A 643 -41.09 33.21 -27.67
N ALA A 644 -40.82 32.54 -26.54
CA ALA A 644 -41.33 32.94 -25.23
C ALA A 644 -40.91 34.38 -24.87
N ARG A 645 -39.66 34.76 -25.17
CA ARG A 645 -39.17 36.14 -25.02
C ARG A 645 -39.90 37.11 -25.94
N ASP A 646 -40.08 36.77 -27.21
CA ASP A 646 -40.73 37.65 -28.19
C ASP A 646 -42.22 37.88 -27.82
N VAL A 647 -42.92 36.86 -27.30
CA VAL A 647 -44.29 36.99 -26.80
C VAL A 647 -44.35 37.90 -25.56
N ARG A 648 -43.40 37.76 -24.62
CA ARG A 648 -43.34 38.60 -23.41
C ARG A 648 -43.03 40.06 -23.72
N SER A 649 -42.17 40.32 -24.70
CA SER A 649 -41.82 41.68 -25.15
C SER A 649 -42.86 42.30 -26.09
N GLY A 650 -43.80 41.51 -26.61
CA GLY A 650 -44.81 41.95 -27.58
C GLY A 650 -44.29 42.06 -29.01
N ALA A 651 -43.11 41.51 -29.30
CA ALA A 651 -42.49 41.48 -30.62
C ALA A 651 -42.89 40.25 -31.46
N ALA A 652 -43.58 39.27 -30.87
CA ALA A 652 -44.01 38.07 -31.58
C ALA A 652 -45.12 38.37 -32.61
N GLU A 653 -44.92 37.88 -33.83
CA GLU A 653 -45.95 37.84 -34.87
C GLU A 653 -47.16 36.98 -34.43
N PRO A 654 -48.37 37.21 -34.97
CA PRO A 654 -49.56 36.39 -34.72
C PRO A 654 -49.36 34.89 -35.04
N GLU A 655 -50.34 34.05 -34.70
CA GLU A 655 -50.36 32.58 -34.84
C GLU A 655 -49.58 31.84 -33.72
N TRP A 656 -49.69 32.30 -32.48
CA TRP A 656 -48.87 31.83 -31.36
C TRP A 656 -49.06 30.34 -31.05
N ALA A 657 -50.31 29.86 -31.07
CA ALA A 657 -50.62 28.47 -30.76
C ALA A 657 -50.08 27.50 -31.85
N GLU A 658 -50.16 27.89 -33.12
CA GLU A 658 -49.62 27.11 -34.24
C GLU A 658 -48.09 27.12 -34.23
N ARG A 659 -47.48 28.26 -33.90
CA ARG A 659 -46.04 28.40 -33.79
C ARG A 659 -45.44 27.52 -32.69
N VAL A 660 -46.05 27.50 -31.50
CA VAL A 660 -45.63 26.61 -30.40
C VAL A 660 -45.71 25.15 -30.82
N ARG A 661 -46.78 24.73 -31.52
CA ARG A 661 -46.95 23.36 -32.00
C ARG A 661 -45.94 22.94 -33.05
N ALA A 662 -45.69 23.80 -34.04
CA ALA A 662 -44.72 23.54 -35.09
C ALA A 662 -43.32 23.37 -34.50
N LEU A 663 -42.89 24.32 -33.65
CA LEU A 663 -41.58 24.26 -33.01
C LEU A 663 -41.47 23.08 -32.03
N ARG A 664 -42.53 22.74 -31.29
CA ARG A 664 -42.57 21.53 -30.44
C ARG A 664 -42.37 20.27 -31.26
N ALA A 665 -43.08 20.10 -32.38
CA ALA A 665 -42.97 18.92 -33.22
C ALA A 665 -41.55 18.72 -33.77
N GLU A 666 -40.85 19.80 -34.07
CA GLU A 666 -39.45 19.76 -34.51
C GLU A 666 -38.45 19.53 -33.37
N ALA A 667 -38.81 19.92 -32.14
CA ALA A 667 -37.95 19.84 -30.95
C ALA A 667 -38.08 18.53 -30.16
N GLU A 668 -38.99 17.62 -30.53
CA GLU A 668 -39.29 16.43 -29.74
C GLU A 668 -38.12 15.42 -29.62
N PRO A 669 -37.89 14.83 -28.43
CA PRO A 669 -38.52 15.15 -27.14
C PRO A 669 -38.08 16.53 -26.59
N VAL A 670 -39.02 17.29 -26.03
CA VAL A 670 -38.74 18.65 -25.48
C VAL A 670 -38.62 18.61 -23.97
N GLU A 671 -37.65 19.36 -23.42
CA GLU A 671 -37.50 19.54 -21.98
C GLU A 671 -38.75 20.24 -21.39
N PRO A 672 -39.33 19.75 -20.28
CA PRO A 672 -40.55 20.33 -19.70
C PRO A 672 -40.42 21.82 -19.33
N GLY A 673 -39.22 22.24 -18.91
CA GLY A 673 -38.92 23.64 -18.62
C GLY A 673 -39.06 24.53 -19.85
N VAL A 674 -38.52 24.09 -20.99
CA VAL A 674 -38.55 24.81 -22.28
C VAL A 674 -39.99 24.98 -22.78
N LEU A 675 -40.76 23.89 -22.82
CA LEU A 675 -42.17 23.94 -23.25
C LEU A 675 -43.01 24.78 -22.28
N GLY A 676 -42.77 24.63 -20.97
CA GLY A 676 -43.41 25.42 -19.93
C GLY A 676 -43.22 26.93 -20.12
N GLN A 677 -41.99 27.38 -20.40
CA GLN A 677 -41.69 28.79 -20.65
C GLN A 677 -42.48 29.38 -21.83
N ALA A 678 -42.55 28.65 -22.95
CA ALA A 678 -43.28 29.09 -24.14
C ALA A 678 -44.78 29.17 -23.88
N CYS A 679 -45.36 28.13 -23.27
CA CYS A 679 -46.78 28.09 -22.93
C CYS A 679 -47.15 29.16 -21.89
N ASP A 680 -46.30 29.39 -20.88
CA ASP A 680 -46.53 30.38 -19.83
C ASP A 680 -46.42 31.82 -20.35
N ALA A 681 -45.52 32.08 -21.30
CA ALA A 681 -45.43 33.37 -21.98
C ALA A 681 -46.72 33.69 -22.77
N VAL A 682 -47.22 32.73 -23.56
CA VAL A 682 -48.49 32.85 -24.29
C VAL A 682 -49.65 33.05 -23.33
N ALA A 683 -49.77 32.21 -22.29
CA ALA A 683 -50.80 32.31 -21.27
C ALA A 683 -50.81 33.68 -20.58
N GLY A 684 -49.64 34.18 -20.18
CA GLY A 684 -49.48 35.49 -19.54
C GLY A 684 -49.95 36.64 -20.44
N ARG A 685 -49.62 36.59 -21.74
CA ARG A 685 -50.04 37.60 -22.71
C ARG A 685 -51.54 37.55 -23.01
N LEU A 686 -52.14 36.36 -23.05
CA LEU A 686 -53.59 36.18 -23.23
C LEU A 686 -54.43 36.58 -21.99
N LEU A 687 -53.78 36.77 -20.84
CA LEU A 687 -54.38 37.29 -19.60
C LEU A 687 -54.05 38.77 -19.35
N ALA A 688 -53.36 39.44 -20.28
CA ALA A 688 -53.16 40.88 -20.22
C ALA A 688 -54.43 41.64 -20.68
N PRO A 689 -54.66 42.88 -20.20
CA PRO A 689 -55.83 43.69 -20.61
C PRO A 689 -55.91 43.96 -22.12
N GLU A 690 -54.77 44.04 -22.81
CA GLU A 690 -54.65 44.23 -24.26
C GLU A 690 -54.44 42.90 -25.00
N ARG A 691 -55.21 41.87 -24.64
CA ARG A 691 -55.06 40.53 -25.22
C ARG A 691 -55.57 40.49 -26.68
N PRO A 692 -54.86 39.83 -27.60
CA PRO A 692 -55.39 39.57 -28.95
C PRO A 692 -56.52 38.52 -28.92
N GLU A 693 -57.75 38.92 -29.26
CA GLU A 693 -58.92 38.01 -29.24
C GLU A 693 -58.76 36.82 -30.20
N ALA A 694 -58.13 37.04 -31.36
CA ALA A 694 -57.88 36.00 -32.36
C ALA A 694 -56.96 34.89 -31.81
N GLU A 695 -55.90 35.25 -31.09
CA GLU A 695 -54.97 34.27 -30.49
C GLU A 695 -55.63 33.44 -29.40
N LEU A 696 -56.46 34.09 -28.57
CA LEU A 696 -57.23 33.39 -27.55
C LEU A 696 -58.22 32.41 -28.18
N TYR A 697 -58.92 32.82 -29.25
CA TYR A 697 -59.80 31.94 -30.00
C TYR A 697 -59.05 30.71 -30.50
N THR A 698 -57.85 30.89 -31.06
CA THR A 698 -57.00 29.79 -31.54
C THR A 698 -56.59 28.86 -30.40
N VAL A 699 -56.11 29.36 -29.25
CA VAL A 699 -55.75 28.51 -28.10
C VAL A 699 -56.96 27.72 -27.59
N VAL A 700 -58.12 28.35 -27.48
CA VAL A 700 -59.37 27.73 -27.02
C VAL A 700 -59.80 26.56 -27.92
N HIS A 701 -59.69 26.73 -29.24
CA HIS A 701 -60.10 25.69 -30.21
C HIS A 701 -58.94 24.76 -30.61
N SER A 702 -57.73 25.01 -30.11
CA SER A 702 -56.55 24.22 -30.44
C SER A 702 -56.69 22.77 -29.99
N GLY A 703 -57.25 22.53 -28.79
CA GLY A 703 -57.21 21.23 -28.12
C GLY A 703 -55.84 20.88 -27.49
N ASP A 704 -54.92 21.84 -27.42
CA ASP A 704 -53.59 21.66 -26.82
C ASP A 704 -53.69 21.65 -25.29
N THR A 705 -53.38 20.51 -24.67
CA THR A 705 -53.46 20.37 -23.21
C THR A 705 -52.44 21.22 -22.48
N ASP A 706 -51.25 21.42 -23.04
CA ASP A 706 -50.16 22.14 -22.37
C ASP A 706 -50.41 23.66 -22.37
N LEU A 707 -50.90 24.21 -23.49
CA LEU A 707 -51.30 25.62 -23.57
C LEU A 707 -52.52 25.94 -22.69
N VAL A 708 -53.54 25.08 -22.69
CA VAL A 708 -54.72 25.29 -21.84
C VAL A 708 -54.36 25.16 -20.36
N ALA A 709 -53.54 24.18 -19.98
CA ALA A 709 -53.07 24.03 -18.61
C ALA A 709 -52.22 25.22 -18.16
N ALA A 710 -51.35 25.77 -19.03
CA ALA A 710 -50.59 26.98 -18.75
C ALA A 710 -51.49 28.21 -18.54
N TYR A 711 -52.49 28.39 -19.41
CA TYR A 711 -53.50 29.45 -19.25
C TYR A 711 -54.25 29.33 -17.92
N GLU A 712 -54.70 28.12 -17.58
CA GLU A 712 -55.42 27.84 -16.34
C GLU A 712 -54.57 28.12 -15.10
N ARG A 713 -53.29 27.73 -15.13
CA ARG A 713 -52.32 27.97 -14.05
C ARG A 713 -52.04 29.45 -13.87
N ALA A 714 -51.76 30.16 -14.96
CA ALA A 714 -51.52 31.60 -14.95
C ALA A 714 -52.75 32.39 -14.47
N ALA A 715 -53.96 31.99 -14.88
CA ALA A 715 -55.21 32.61 -14.46
C ALA A 715 -55.50 32.43 -12.96
N ARG A 716 -55.04 31.33 -12.34
CA ARG A 716 -55.11 31.12 -10.89
C ARG A 716 -54.09 31.93 -10.10
N GLY A 717 -53.11 32.55 -10.76
CA GLY A 717 -52.04 33.33 -10.15
C GLY A 717 -52.53 34.55 -9.38
N GLU A 718 -51.74 34.97 -8.39
CA GLU A 718 -52.06 36.11 -7.53
C GLU A 718 -52.22 37.42 -8.32
N ALA A 719 -51.39 37.65 -9.33
CA ALA A 719 -51.46 38.84 -10.18
C ALA A 719 -52.82 38.99 -10.89
N VAL A 720 -53.37 37.88 -11.39
CA VAL A 720 -54.69 37.87 -12.03
C VAL A 720 -55.79 38.09 -11.00
N ARG A 721 -55.71 37.45 -9.83
CA ARG A 721 -56.68 37.65 -8.73
C ARG A 721 -56.69 39.10 -8.22
N ALA A 722 -55.52 39.70 -8.06
CA ALA A 722 -55.38 41.11 -7.67
C ALA A 722 -56.02 42.02 -8.73
N ARG A 723 -55.79 41.75 -10.02
CA ARG A 723 -56.39 42.53 -11.12
C ARG A 723 -57.91 42.37 -11.19
N LEU A 724 -58.43 41.15 -11.07
CA LEU A 724 -59.87 40.87 -10.98
C LEU A 724 -60.54 41.62 -9.83
N ALA A 725 -59.82 41.85 -8.72
CA ALA A 725 -60.32 42.60 -7.57
C ALA A 725 -60.25 44.13 -7.77
N ALA A 726 -59.25 44.61 -8.51
CA ALA A 726 -58.98 46.04 -8.69
C ALA A 726 -59.77 46.66 -9.85
N ASP A 727 -59.95 45.93 -10.95
CA ASP A 727 -60.53 46.43 -12.21
C ASP A 727 -61.83 45.67 -12.58
N PRO A 728 -63.00 46.33 -12.42
CA PRO A 728 -64.29 45.77 -12.83
C PRO A 728 -64.38 45.42 -14.33
N GLY A 729 -63.71 46.19 -15.20
CA GLY A 729 -63.70 45.95 -16.65
C GLY A 729 -62.97 44.65 -16.99
N TYR A 730 -61.81 44.42 -16.38
CA TYR A 730 -61.06 43.17 -16.52
C TYR A 730 -61.85 41.94 -16.00
N ALA A 731 -62.57 42.07 -14.88
CA ALA A 731 -63.42 40.98 -14.37
C ALA A 731 -64.59 40.65 -15.31
N ALA A 732 -65.21 41.67 -15.92
CA ALA A 732 -66.25 41.51 -16.92
C ALA A 732 -65.74 40.83 -18.21
N ASP A 733 -64.54 41.21 -18.63
CA ASP A 733 -63.86 40.66 -19.80
C ASP A 733 -63.48 39.17 -19.59
N CYS A 734 -62.94 38.79 -18.41
CA CYS A 734 -62.71 37.39 -18.05
C CYS A 734 -64.00 36.56 -18.01
N PHE A 735 -65.09 37.10 -17.43
CA PHE A 735 -66.40 36.42 -17.44
C PHE A 735 -66.88 36.14 -18.87
N THR A 736 -66.80 37.14 -19.73
CA THR A 736 -67.23 37.05 -21.13
C THR A 736 -66.45 35.98 -21.86
N VAL A 737 -65.12 35.97 -21.73
CA VAL A 737 -64.27 34.98 -22.40
C VAL A 737 -64.48 33.56 -21.89
N TRP A 738 -64.55 33.35 -20.58
CA TRP A 738 -64.73 31.98 -20.03
C TRP A 738 -66.14 31.42 -20.27
N THR A 739 -67.09 32.25 -20.73
CA THR A 739 -68.44 31.82 -21.12
C THR A 739 -68.70 31.84 -22.63
N ALA A 740 -67.79 32.40 -23.43
CA ALA A 740 -68.00 32.61 -24.87
C ALA A 740 -67.97 31.32 -25.71
N HIS A 741 -67.27 30.27 -25.26
CA HIS A 741 -66.97 29.09 -26.09
C HIS A 741 -67.39 27.76 -25.44
N PRO A 742 -68.71 27.51 -25.26
CA PRO A 742 -69.21 26.30 -24.60
C PRO A 742 -68.96 24.99 -25.38
N HIS A 743 -68.56 25.07 -26.66
CA HIS A 743 -68.32 23.93 -27.55
C HIS A 743 -66.85 23.73 -27.96
N ALA A 744 -65.90 24.46 -27.37
CA ALA A 744 -64.49 24.39 -27.73
C ALA A 744 -63.73 23.13 -27.25
N GLY A 745 -64.47 22.05 -26.96
CA GLY A 745 -63.91 20.77 -26.53
C GLY A 745 -63.78 20.60 -25.00
N PRO A 746 -63.49 19.37 -24.54
CA PRO A 746 -63.54 19.02 -23.12
C PRO A 746 -62.43 19.67 -22.29
N VAL A 747 -61.24 19.89 -22.87
CA VAL A 747 -60.07 20.46 -22.18
C VAL A 747 -60.33 21.91 -21.78
N TRP A 748 -60.76 22.76 -22.72
CA TRP A 748 -61.15 24.14 -22.42
C TRP A 748 -62.41 24.22 -21.56
N GLY A 749 -63.42 23.38 -21.81
CA GLY A 749 -64.66 23.39 -21.04
C GLY A 749 -64.43 23.14 -19.53
N ALA A 750 -63.53 22.20 -19.20
CA ALA A 750 -63.13 21.95 -17.81
C ALA A 750 -62.36 23.14 -17.21
N ALA A 751 -61.36 23.66 -17.93
CA ALA A 751 -60.55 24.81 -17.50
C ALA A 751 -61.42 26.07 -17.26
N ALA A 752 -62.27 26.43 -18.22
CA ALA A 752 -63.15 27.60 -18.13
C ALA A 752 -64.16 27.49 -16.97
N SER A 753 -64.74 26.29 -16.76
CA SER A 753 -65.62 26.03 -15.62
C SER A 753 -64.89 26.18 -14.29
N GLY A 754 -63.69 25.59 -14.17
CA GLY A 754 -62.84 25.74 -12.98
C GLY A 754 -62.49 27.20 -12.70
N LEU A 755 -62.05 27.96 -13.71
CA LEU A 755 -61.70 29.37 -13.56
C LEU A 755 -62.89 30.25 -13.14
N LEU A 756 -64.08 30.03 -13.71
CA LEU A 756 -65.29 30.74 -13.29
C LEU A 756 -65.59 30.47 -11.80
N GLU A 757 -65.63 29.19 -11.41
CA GLU A 757 -66.11 28.77 -10.10
C GLU A 757 -65.08 29.00 -8.97
N GLU A 758 -63.79 28.78 -9.25
CA GLU A 758 -62.70 28.79 -8.28
C GLU A 758 -61.88 30.09 -8.27
N VAL A 759 -61.90 30.88 -9.35
CA VAL A 759 -61.13 32.13 -9.46
C VAL A 759 -62.02 33.35 -9.49
N LEU A 760 -62.88 33.50 -10.50
CA LEU A 760 -63.66 34.73 -10.67
C LEU A 760 -64.75 34.87 -9.61
N ARG A 761 -65.54 33.82 -9.34
CA ARG A 761 -66.65 33.89 -8.37
C ARG A 761 -66.18 34.26 -6.96
N PRO A 762 -65.11 33.66 -6.40
CA PRO A 762 -64.61 34.06 -5.08
C PRO A 762 -64.16 35.53 -5.03
N VAL A 763 -63.58 36.07 -6.11
CA VAL A 763 -63.18 37.47 -6.19
C VAL A 763 -64.41 38.38 -6.25
N VAL A 764 -65.34 38.14 -7.17
CA VAL A 764 -66.57 38.94 -7.33
C VAL A 764 -67.42 38.94 -6.05
N ARG A 765 -67.46 37.84 -5.29
CA ARG A 765 -68.16 37.76 -4.01
C ARG A 765 -67.56 38.61 -2.89
N LYS A 766 -66.26 38.90 -2.97
CA LYS A 766 -65.56 39.75 -2.00
C LYS A 766 -65.61 41.23 -2.36
N LEU A 767 -66.05 41.58 -3.57
CA LEU A 767 -66.18 42.97 -4.01
C LEU A 767 -67.34 43.69 -3.31
N PRO A 768 -67.22 45.00 -3.04
CA PRO A 768 -68.33 45.85 -2.61
C PRO A 768 -69.47 45.87 -3.63
N PRO A 769 -70.73 46.10 -3.21
CA PRO A 769 -71.91 46.11 -4.10
C PRO A 769 -71.75 47.03 -5.31
N ASP A 770 -71.18 48.22 -5.12
CA ASP A 770 -70.96 49.20 -6.20
C ASP A 770 -69.96 48.70 -7.25
N ARG A 771 -68.94 47.93 -6.82
CA ARG A 771 -67.97 47.30 -7.73
C ARG A 771 -68.56 46.10 -8.47
N VAL A 772 -69.46 45.34 -7.83
CA VAL A 772 -70.19 44.25 -8.51
C VAL A 772 -71.15 44.81 -9.57
N ALA A 773 -71.82 45.93 -9.27
CA ALA A 773 -72.65 46.64 -10.25
C ALA A 773 -71.84 47.15 -11.44
N ALA A 774 -70.64 47.69 -11.19
CA ALA A 774 -69.71 48.10 -12.25
C ALA A 774 -69.23 46.93 -13.13
N VAL A 775 -69.02 45.72 -12.56
CA VAL A 775 -68.73 44.51 -13.36
C VAL A 775 -69.94 44.14 -14.22
N GLU A 776 -71.15 44.16 -13.66
CA GLU A 776 -72.38 43.84 -14.40
C GLU A 776 -72.63 44.83 -15.56
N GLU A 777 -72.42 46.12 -15.32
CA GLU A 777 -72.51 47.16 -16.35
C GLU A 777 -71.45 46.95 -17.45
N ALA A 778 -70.20 46.64 -17.07
CA ALA A 778 -69.13 46.34 -18.02
C ALA A 778 -69.43 45.08 -18.86
N VAL A 779 -70.00 44.01 -18.28
CA VAL A 779 -70.47 42.83 -19.03
C VAL A 779 -71.61 43.19 -19.99
N GLY A 780 -72.53 44.07 -19.57
CA GLY A 780 -73.63 44.56 -20.40
C GLY A 780 -73.17 45.42 -21.57
N SER A 781 -72.10 46.21 -21.37
CA SER A 781 -71.54 47.10 -22.40
C SER A 781 -70.73 46.37 -23.49
N SER A 782 -70.21 45.18 -23.18
CA SER A 782 -69.36 44.36 -24.06
C SER A 782 -70.12 43.28 -24.86
N GLY A 783 -71.46 43.27 -24.83
CA GLY A 783 -72.26 42.27 -25.55
C GLY A 783 -73.76 42.55 -25.63
N SER A 784 -74.53 41.53 -26.03
CA SER A 784 -76.00 41.62 -26.07
C SER A 784 -76.61 41.61 -24.66
N SER A 785 -77.80 42.21 -24.49
CA SER A 785 -78.49 42.35 -23.20
C SER A 785 -78.67 41.04 -22.41
N GLY A 786 -78.64 39.88 -23.07
CA GLY A 786 -78.68 38.56 -22.44
C GLY A 786 -77.43 38.17 -21.64
N ARG A 787 -76.26 38.81 -21.86
CA ARG A 787 -75.03 38.49 -21.12
C ARG A 787 -75.02 39.03 -19.68
N ALA A 788 -75.57 40.23 -19.47
CA ALA A 788 -75.75 40.78 -18.12
C ALA A 788 -76.69 39.90 -17.27
N GLU A 789 -77.74 39.34 -17.90
CA GLU A 789 -78.63 38.37 -17.25
C GLU A 789 -77.92 37.05 -16.92
N ALA A 790 -77.09 36.54 -17.84
CA ALA A 790 -76.28 35.36 -17.61
C ALA A 790 -75.27 35.54 -16.45
N PHE A 791 -74.64 36.71 -16.35
CA PHE A 791 -73.77 37.08 -15.22
C PHE A 791 -74.55 37.12 -13.90
N ARG A 792 -75.72 37.76 -13.87
CA ARG A 792 -76.62 37.79 -12.70
C ARG A 792 -77.04 36.39 -12.28
N ASP A 793 -77.37 35.53 -13.21
CA ASP A 793 -77.77 34.15 -12.92
C ASP A 793 -76.62 33.30 -12.39
N TRP A 794 -75.46 33.38 -13.03
CA TRP A 794 -74.25 32.69 -12.58
C TRP A 794 -73.83 33.13 -11.17
N ASN A 795 -73.86 34.43 -10.84
CA ASN A 795 -73.53 34.92 -9.51
C ASN A 795 -74.58 34.51 -8.45
N ARG A 796 -75.85 34.34 -8.84
CA ARG A 796 -76.98 33.99 -7.93
C ARG A 796 -77.17 32.49 -7.66
N ARG A 797 -76.77 31.59 -8.57
CA ARG A 797 -77.15 30.16 -8.55
C ARG A 797 -76.81 29.40 -7.26
N GLU A 798 -75.79 29.80 -6.50
CA GLU A 798 -75.46 29.18 -5.18
C GLU A 798 -76.07 29.87 -3.95
N ARG A 799 -76.49 31.14 -4.02
CA ARG A 799 -77.23 31.78 -2.91
C ARG A 799 -78.55 31.03 -2.61
N ARG A 800 -79.08 30.28 -3.58
CA ARG A 800 -80.31 29.50 -3.46
C ARG A 800 -80.12 28.08 -2.89
N THR A 801 -78.93 27.49 -2.97
CA THR A 801 -78.65 26.14 -2.42
C THR A 801 -78.37 26.17 -0.92
N LEU A 802 -77.71 27.20 -0.40
CA LEU A 802 -77.54 27.39 1.06
C LEU A 802 -78.84 27.84 1.76
N GLY A 803 -79.72 28.59 1.07
CA GLY A 803 -81.02 29.02 1.61
C GLY A 803 -82.09 27.91 1.72
N ARG A 804 -81.92 26.77 1.03
CA ARG A 804 -82.89 25.65 1.03
C ARG A 804 -82.54 24.51 2.00
N LEU A 805 -81.30 24.42 2.51
CA LEU A 805 -80.95 23.51 3.61
C LEU A 805 -81.30 24.08 5.00
N GLY A 806 -81.20 25.40 5.20
CA GLY A 806 -81.55 26.05 6.48
C GLY A 806 -83.04 26.08 6.82
N ARG A 807 -83.95 26.02 5.82
CA ARG A 807 -85.42 26.00 6.05
C ARG A 807 -86.05 24.61 6.17
N ARG A 808 -85.30 23.53 5.89
CA ARG A 808 -85.80 22.14 6.07
C ARG A 808 -85.42 21.51 7.41
N ILE A 809 -84.53 22.13 8.20
CA ILE A 809 -84.16 21.66 9.55
C ILE A 809 -84.98 22.37 10.65
N ALA A 810 -85.46 23.61 10.45
CA ALA A 810 -86.32 24.30 11.41
C ALA A 810 -87.82 23.92 11.35
N GLY A 811 -88.27 23.22 10.29
CA GLY A 811 -89.67 22.84 10.09
C GLY A 811 -90.05 21.42 10.57
N ARG A 812 -89.09 20.64 11.09
CA ARG A 812 -89.30 19.22 11.47
C ARG A 812 -89.09 18.92 12.96
N VAL A 813 -89.14 19.93 13.83
CA VAL A 813 -89.17 19.80 15.31
C VAL A 813 -90.38 20.55 15.90
N ARG A 814 -91.57 20.31 15.35
CA ARG A 814 -92.85 20.60 16.03
C ARG A 814 -93.99 19.70 15.54
N ARG A 815 -93.81 18.38 15.73
CA ARG A 815 -94.82 17.34 16.01
C ARG A 815 -94.19 15.96 15.82
N GLY A 816 -94.05 15.24 16.92
CA GLY A 816 -93.33 13.99 17.09
C GLY A 816 -92.71 14.00 18.47
#